data_AF-A0A7R9AX60-F1
#
_entry.id   AF-A0A7R9AX60-F1
#
_cell.length_a   1.000
_cell.length_b   1.000
_cell.length_c   1.000
_cell.angle_alpha   90.00
_cell.angle_beta   90.00
_cell.angle_gamma   90.00
#
_symmetry.space_group_name_H-M   'P 1'
#
loop_
_entity.id
_entity.type
_entity.pdbx_description
1 polymer ?
#
loop_
_entity_poly.entity_id
_entity_poly.type
_entity_poly.pdbx_seq_one_letter_code
_entity_poly.pdbx_strand_id
1 'polypeptide(L)'
;MQFKAWYLRDMCSQETDELGKTLAHVNLDIGGIEHCVSVSEEDLKNDQALRKDLESLQGPFTWEVSKTLENSTMNTICTLEDKQLNTEDEDTFQWCKFVLNLVLSYEYYHNNELTKSMGKLLYNEKLLSAFTSKGVLEMFYLTTKEALYHVVYASLAYLHFNSHDVSATKNMLSRITREEDMDDRCKAALSGIHAACLMEYGYSGNISAIKYLKMAESLDPCQGEWKFLLGKCLIRTRHINNLFEVPSMEEFRALEEAVEMTKNPSYIIFLAQTYMEAVSNLFSQNVNLDSMNQTMNHMKERALALYKEALELAGDCAYINIRCAKGFLKLRDDNLAKACITKAILLAPNNIMGNHMAGKVYEHIDRNWQKAKEFYLKAAENGAFGAYMDLFRLKYKQNCNYDALSDLQGLLEKFKELPLQEELFCQIGSYYLFIKNDLEKAFEYFKKVIEKNPGSDRLKTHKNMFLPGCVNIYDVLCDEARLTLQNQSEGSYQNQSLYQHIIFLCSEHSPDFLQHTPVSCQELLEKVSWKSRYREKSRGEPCRSRDSSSESCRTYISNESKGTYHSLGSYPREKEQTGQRIRFYSNSESGVNDQKYRRQKSYDRRVVHEENWRKGPRELVGNKDNGPTRAVTFDGEFVHPSSINNNYKNKNLKNCEQNWRTGPRDFGQSVAQNCGRNTNSVDRYFPKGNILDWSRESAHTLTKIMISLLPSPPQNNP
;
A
#
# COMPACT_ATOMS: atom_id res chain seq x y z
N MET A 1 3.05 32.62 -2.57
CA MET A 1 2.68 32.53 -1.14
C MET A 1 1.54 33.46 -0.77
N GLN A 2 1.57 34.75 -1.11
CA GLN A 2 0.49 35.71 -0.77
C GLN A 2 -0.88 35.34 -1.38
N PHE A 3 -0.94 34.79 -2.59
CA PHE A 3 -2.18 34.32 -3.21
C PHE A 3 -2.80 33.11 -2.48
N LYS A 4 -1.96 32.20 -1.95
CA LYS A 4 -2.42 31.02 -1.17
C LYS A 4 -2.92 31.45 0.21
N ALA A 5 -2.28 32.46 0.82
CA ALA A 5 -2.74 33.06 2.08
C ALA A 5 -4.05 33.85 1.92
N TRP A 6 -4.24 34.53 0.78
CA TRP A 6 -5.49 35.22 0.47
C TRP A 6 -6.64 34.24 0.19
N TYR A 7 -6.39 33.20 -0.62
CA TYR A 7 -7.38 32.16 -0.92
C TYR A 7 -7.83 31.37 0.32
N LEU A 8 -6.90 31.02 1.22
CA LEU A 8 -7.23 30.36 2.48
C LEU A 8 -8.00 31.27 3.44
N ARG A 9 -7.73 32.59 3.43
CA ARG A 9 -8.45 33.57 4.25
C ARG A 9 -9.89 33.78 3.75
N ASP A 10 -10.11 33.77 2.44
CA ASP A 10 -11.44 33.92 1.83
C ASP A 10 -12.31 32.67 2.04
N MET A 11 -11.71 31.47 1.96
CA MET A 11 -12.39 30.21 2.28
C MET A 11 -12.78 30.09 3.76
N CYS A 12 -11.89 30.48 4.68
CA CYS A 12 -12.25 30.53 6.10
C CYS A 12 -13.37 31.53 6.40
N SER A 13 -13.48 32.63 5.65
CA SER A 13 -14.54 33.63 5.90
C SER A 13 -15.92 33.16 5.43
N GLN A 14 -15.98 32.38 4.34
CA GLN A 14 -17.24 31.84 3.81
C GLN A 14 -17.78 30.68 4.66
N GLU A 15 -16.91 29.82 5.19
CA GLU A 15 -17.32 28.75 6.12
C GLU A 15 -17.77 29.30 7.48
N THR A 16 -17.15 30.39 7.98
CA THR A 16 -17.60 31.04 9.22
C THR A 16 -18.98 31.71 9.09
N ASP A 17 -19.35 32.16 7.89
CA ASP A 17 -20.67 32.79 7.65
C ASP A 17 -21.81 31.76 7.52
N GLU A 18 -21.55 30.55 7.01
CA GLU A 18 -22.55 29.45 7.03
C GLU A 18 -22.68 28.79 8.40
N LEU A 19 -21.56 28.58 9.13
CA LEU A 19 -21.61 28.12 10.52
C LEU A 19 -22.25 29.16 11.44
N GLY A 20 -21.96 30.45 11.24
CA GLY A 20 -22.55 31.55 12.00
C GLY A 20 -24.08 31.64 11.85
N LYS A 21 -24.62 31.36 10.66
CA LYS A 21 -26.07 31.29 10.42
C LYS A 21 -26.75 30.09 11.07
N THR A 22 -26.01 29.00 11.28
CA THR A 22 -26.52 27.80 11.97
C THR A 22 -26.41 27.95 13.50
N LEU A 23 -25.46 28.75 13.99
CA LEU A 23 -25.19 29.00 15.42
C LEU A 23 -26.06 30.12 16.05
N ALA A 24 -26.77 30.94 15.26
CA ALA A 24 -27.60 32.03 15.78
C ALA A 24 -28.83 31.58 16.62
N HIS A 25 -29.04 30.27 16.81
CA HIS A 25 -30.10 29.72 17.66
C HIS A 25 -29.61 29.12 19.00
N VAL A 26 -28.31 29.20 19.33
CA VAL A 26 -27.79 28.70 20.60
C VAL A 26 -27.09 29.84 21.33
N ASN A 27 -27.86 30.58 22.13
CA ASN A 27 -27.34 31.57 23.07
C ASN A 27 -26.86 30.83 24.33
N LEU A 28 -25.55 30.63 24.48
CA LEU A 28 -24.93 30.20 25.73
C LEU A 28 -24.28 31.43 26.39
N ASP A 29 -24.95 31.92 27.42
CA ASP A 29 -24.50 33.00 28.29
C ASP A 29 -23.51 32.41 29.30
N ILE A 30 -22.22 32.72 29.15
CA ILE A 30 -21.16 32.29 30.07
C ILE A 30 -20.79 33.49 30.95
N GLY A 31 -21.65 33.79 31.92
CA GLY A 31 -21.43 34.77 32.98
C GLY A 31 -21.58 34.08 34.35
N GLY A 32 -20.49 34.06 35.12
CA GLY A 32 -20.31 33.18 36.27
C GLY A 32 -21.29 33.35 37.44
N ILE A 33 -21.59 32.22 38.09
CA ILE A 33 -22.07 32.14 39.46
C ILE A 33 -21.45 30.87 40.08
N GLU A 34 -20.51 31.03 41.02
CA GLU A 34 -20.13 29.98 41.97
C GLU A 34 -21.29 29.81 42.97
N HIS A 35 -22.32 29.08 42.55
CA HIS A 35 -23.28 28.48 43.46
C HIS A 35 -22.92 26.99 43.55
N CYS A 36 -22.46 26.56 44.73
CA CYS A 36 -22.46 25.15 45.11
C CYS A 36 -23.90 24.66 45.14
N VAL A 37 -24.42 24.25 43.99
CA VAL A 37 -25.67 23.52 43.86
C VAL A 37 -25.42 22.15 44.48
N SER A 38 -26.11 21.86 45.59
CA SER A 38 -26.19 20.51 46.12
C SER A 38 -26.86 19.62 45.07
N VAL A 39 -26.07 18.82 44.36
CA VAL A 39 -26.58 17.81 43.42
C VAL A 39 -27.47 16.85 44.20
N SER A 40 -28.73 16.71 43.80
CA SER A 40 -29.67 15.84 44.50
C SER A 40 -29.29 14.37 44.31
N GLU A 41 -29.58 13.49 45.28
CA GLU A 41 -29.35 12.04 45.13
C GLU A 41 -30.09 11.45 43.92
N GLU A 42 -31.19 12.09 43.51
CA GLU A 42 -32.00 11.67 42.37
C GLU A 42 -31.34 12.02 41.03
N ASP A 43 -30.67 13.18 40.94
CA ASP A 43 -29.85 13.55 39.79
C ASP A 43 -28.66 12.59 39.63
N LEU A 44 -28.03 12.19 40.74
CA LEU A 44 -26.91 11.24 40.74
C LEU A 44 -27.35 9.83 40.28
N LYS A 45 -28.51 9.36 40.72
CA LYS A 45 -29.08 8.07 40.26
C LYS A 45 -29.47 8.11 38.78
N ASN A 46 -30.06 9.22 38.33
CA ASN A 46 -30.40 9.42 36.93
C ASN A 46 -29.16 9.47 36.03
N ASP A 47 -28.08 10.13 36.48
CA ASP A 47 -26.79 10.17 35.78
C ASP A 47 -26.18 8.76 35.64
N GLN A 48 -26.19 7.98 36.73
CA GLN A 48 -25.71 6.59 36.70
C GLN A 48 -26.51 5.69 35.76
N ALA A 49 -27.84 5.85 35.71
CA ALA A 49 -28.69 5.09 34.81
C ALA A 49 -28.38 5.42 33.34
N LEU A 50 -28.25 6.72 33.00
CA LEU A 50 -27.89 7.16 31.66
C LEU A 50 -26.50 6.68 31.25
N ARG A 51 -25.52 6.73 32.16
CA ARG A 51 -24.18 6.20 31.91
C ARG A 51 -24.22 4.71 31.56
N LYS A 52 -24.98 3.91 32.33
CA LYS A 52 -25.15 2.48 32.07
C LYS A 52 -25.81 2.22 30.72
N ASP A 53 -26.83 3.00 30.37
CA ASP A 53 -27.47 2.91 29.06
C ASP A 53 -26.46 3.23 27.93
N LEU A 54 -25.68 4.31 28.07
CA LEU A 54 -24.66 4.69 27.09
C LEU A 54 -23.56 3.64 26.93
N GLU A 55 -23.09 3.04 28.03
CA GLU A 55 -22.07 1.98 28.03
C GLU A 55 -22.54 0.70 27.30
N SER A 56 -23.85 0.50 27.17
CA SER A 56 -24.43 -0.64 26.45
C SER A 56 -24.55 -0.42 24.93
N LEU A 57 -24.36 0.81 24.45
CA LEU A 57 -24.49 1.15 23.03
C LEU A 57 -23.22 0.88 22.24
N GLN A 58 -23.36 0.73 20.92
CA GLN A 58 -22.24 0.51 20.00
C GLN A 58 -21.86 1.82 19.30
N GLY A 59 -20.64 2.29 19.53
CA GLY A 59 -20.06 3.40 18.78
C GLY A 59 -18.59 3.66 19.15
N PRO A 60 -17.89 4.56 18.43
CA PRO A 60 -16.47 4.84 18.66
C PRO A 60 -16.11 5.16 20.13
N PHE A 61 -17.04 5.75 20.88
CA PHE A 61 -16.85 6.13 22.27
C PHE A 61 -16.97 4.96 23.27
N THR A 62 -17.60 3.85 22.89
CA THR A 62 -17.71 2.63 23.71
C THR A 62 -16.80 1.50 23.23
N TRP A 63 -16.28 1.59 22.01
CA TRP A 63 -15.40 0.59 21.40
C TRP A 63 -13.95 0.60 21.90
N GLU A 64 -13.59 1.49 22.82
CA GLU A 64 -12.24 1.62 23.37
C GLU A 64 -11.14 1.75 22.30
N VAL A 65 -11.46 2.45 21.21
CA VAL A 65 -10.61 2.58 20.02
C VAL A 65 -9.19 3.06 20.37
N SER A 66 -9.05 3.92 21.37
CA SER A 66 -7.76 4.41 21.86
C SER A 66 -6.85 3.36 22.50
N LYS A 67 -7.36 2.24 23.01
CA LYS A 67 -6.49 1.17 23.57
C LYS A 67 -5.66 0.48 22.47
N THR A 68 -6.07 0.60 21.21
CA THR A 68 -5.27 0.11 20.07
C THR A 68 -4.14 1.06 19.67
N LEU A 69 -4.07 2.25 20.30
CA LEU A 69 -3.19 3.36 20.00
C LEU A 69 -2.03 3.51 20.97
N GLU A 70 -1.30 2.44 21.27
CA GLU A 70 -0.12 2.53 22.15
C GLU A 70 0.92 3.59 21.69
N ASN A 71 0.80 4.17 20.48
CA ASN A 71 1.65 5.27 20.00
C ASN A 71 0.95 6.27 19.04
N SER A 72 -0.37 6.50 19.11
CA SER A 72 -1.01 7.46 18.18
C SER A 72 -0.57 8.89 18.49
N THR A 73 0.12 9.48 17.52
CA THR A 73 0.65 10.84 17.56
C THR A 73 -0.45 11.83 17.16
N MET A 74 -0.30 13.09 17.57
CA MET A 74 -1.12 14.28 17.25
C MET A 74 -1.51 14.47 15.75
N ASN A 75 -1.09 13.60 14.84
CA ASN A 75 -1.25 13.75 13.40
C ASN A 75 -2.34 12.87 12.74
N THR A 76 -3.13 12.14 13.54
CA THR A 76 -4.24 11.31 13.03
C THR A 76 -5.32 12.19 12.39
N ILE A 77 -5.70 13.31 13.03
CA ILE A 77 -6.72 14.23 12.51
C ILE A 77 -6.35 14.76 11.13
N CYS A 78 -5.17 15.38 10.99
CA CYS A 78 -4.74 15.96 9.71
C CYS A 78 -4.74 14.90 8.59
N THR A 79 -4.28 13.69 8.88
CA THR A 79 -4.28 12.57 7.91
C THR A 79 -5.69 12.16 7.49
N LEU A 80 -6.62 12.10 8.45
CA LEU A 80 -8.01 11.75 8.19
C LEU A 80 -8.75 12.86 7.44
N GLU A 81 -8.45 14.13 7.72
CA GLU A 81 -9.00 15.28 7.00
C GLU A 81 -8.49 15.33 5.56
N ASP A 82 -7.18 15.14 5.36
CA ASP A 82 -6.62 15.00 4.02
C ASP A 82 -7.28 13.83 3.29
N LYS A 83 -7.49 12.70 3.96
CA LYS A 83 -8.18 11.55 3.36
C LYS A 83 -9.64 11.87 3.02
N GLN A 84 -10.34 12.63 3.86
CA GLN A 84 -11.72 13.06 3.62
C GLN A 84 -11.81 14.02 2.42
N LEU A 85 -10.92 15.00 2.34
CA LEU A 85 -10.81 15.92 1.19
C LEU A 85 -10.51 15.17 -0.11
N ASN A 86 -9.78 14.05 -0.01
CA ASN A 86 -9.43 13.15 -1.11
C ASN A 86 -10.41 11.94 -1.26
N THR A 87 -11.64 12.04 -0.76
CA THR A 87 -12.72 11.10 -1.07
C THR A 87 -13.72 11.69 -2.10
N GLU A 88 -13.93 11.01 -3.24
CA GLU A 88 -14.92 11.43 -4.26
C GLU A 88 -16.33 11.43 -3.70
N ASP A 89 -17.15 12.35 -4.21
CA ASP A 89 -18.59 12.19 -4.10
C ASP A 89 -19.02 11.09 -5.06
N GLU A 90 -19.37 9.93 -4.49
CA GLU A 90 -19.98 8.85 -5.23
C GLU A 90 -21.49 9.12 -5.38
N ASP A 91 -22.08 8.64 -6.47
CA ASP A 91 -23.54 8.61 -6.66
C ASP A 91 -24.22 7.61 -5.69
N THR A 92 -23.43 6.73 -5.08
CA THR A 92 -23.80 5.75 -4.06
C THR A 92 -23.55 6.26 -2.64
N PHE A 93 -24.00 5.50 -1.64
CA PHE A 93 -23.78 5.79 -0.25
C PHE A 93 -22.30 5.98 0.05
N GLN A 94 -21.97 7.13 0.62
CA GLN A 94 -20.59 7.57 0.84
C GLN A 94 -19.98 6.89 2.07
N TRP A 95 -19.88 5.56 2.04
CA TRP A 95 -19.40 4.71 3.14
C TRP A 95 -18.07 5.18 3.72
N CYS A 96 -17.10 5.51 2.85
CA CYS A 96 -15.79 6.01 3.30
C CYS A 96 -15.93 7.34 4.08
N LYS A 97 -16.73 8.30 3.59
CA LYS A 97 -16.94 9.58 4.29
C LYS A 97 -17.67 9.38 5.62
N PHE A 98 -18.64 8.48 5.66
CA PHE A 98 -19.35 8.12 6.88
C PHE A 98 -18.38 7.61 7.96
N VAL A 99 -17.55 6.63 7.64
CA VAL A 99 -16.56 6.06 8.58
C VAL A 99 -15.53 7.11 9.01
N LEU A 100 -14.99 7.91 8.08
CA LEU A 100 -14.02 8.96 8.40
C LEU A 100 -14.59 10.01 9.36
N ASN A 101 -15.85 10.39 9.21
CA ASN A 101 -16.52 11.32 10.13
C ASN A 101 -16.68 10.74 11.54
N LEU A 102 -16.93 9.43 11.67
CA LEU A 102 -16.99 8.78 12.98
C LEU A 102 -15.63 8.82 13.68
N VAL A 103 -14.56 8.47 12.95
CA VAL A 103 -13.20 8.47 13.50
C VAL A 103 -12.75 9.92 13.81
N LEU A 104 -12.99 10.86 12.91
CA LEU A 104 -12.70 12.29 13.16
C LEU A 104 -13.46 12.83 14.35
N SER A 105 -14.74 12.45 14.52
CA SER A 105 -15.52 12.83 15.69
C SER A 105 -14.83 12.36 16.97
N TYR A 106 -14.41 11.10 17.01
CA TYR A 106 -13.72 10.53 18.17
C TYR A 106 -12.40 11.26 18.47
N GLU A 107 -11.55 11.46 17.47
CA GLU A 107 -10.27 12.16 17.62
C GLU A 107 -10.45 13.62 18.06
N TYR A 108 -11.41 14.34 17.47
CA TYR A 108 -11.70 15.72 17.86
C TYR A 108 -12.15 15.83 19.31
N TYR A 109 -12.99 14.91 19.78
CA TYR A 109 -13.42 14.89 21.18
C TYR A 109 -12.23 14.67 22.12
N HIS A 110 -11.34 13.72 21.82
CA HIS A 110 -10.16 13.45 22.64
C HIS A 110 -9.11 14.58 22.61
N ASN A 111 -9.16 15.44 21.59
CA ASN A 111 -8.38 16.68 21.52
C ASN A 111 -9.09 17.90 22.15
N ASN A 112 -10.18 17.69 22.88
CA ASN A 112 -11.00 18.74 23.50
C ASN A 112 -11.67 19.70 22.49
N GLU A 113 -11.89 19.26 21.25
CA GLU A 113 -12.55 20.02 20.19
C GLU A 113 -14.01 19.54 19.98
N LEU A 114 -14.80 19.62 21.06
CA LEU A 114 -16.18 19.12 21.12
C LEU A 114 -17.08 19.60 19.95
N THR A 115 -17.03 20.89 19.60
CA THR A 115 -17.85 21.45 18.52
C THR A 115 -17.55 20.82 17.17
N LYS A 116 -16.26 20.60 16.85
CA LYS A 116 -15.88 19.92 15.61
C LYS A 116 -16.29 18.46 15.63
N SER A 117 -16.14 17.79 16.77
CA SER A 117 -16.60 16.43 16.99
C SER A 117 -18.08 16.27 16.66
N MET A 118 -18.94 17.07 17.30
CA MET A 118 -20.38 17.08 17.04
C MET A 118 -20.71 17.42 15.58
N GLY A 119 -20.00 18.39 14.99
CA GLY A 119 -20.17 18.78 13.59
C GLY A 119 -19.99 17.62 12.60
N LYS A 120 -19.02 16.72 12.84
CA LYS A 120 -18.80 15.52 12.00
C LYS A 120 -19.96 14.52 12.11
N LEU A 121 -20.54 14.33 13.30
CA LEU A 121 -21.69 13.43 13.50
C LEU A 121 -22.97 14.01 12.90
N LEU A 122 -23.22 15.31 13.06
CA LEU A 122 -24.36 16.00 12.46
C LEU A 122 -24.29 15.97 10.92
N TYR A 123 -23.09 16.06 10.35
CA TYR A 123 -22.89 15.82 8.91
C TYR A 123 -23.33 14.40 8.53
N ASN A 124 -22.94 13.37 9.28
CA ASN A 124 -23.37 12.00 9.02
C ASN A 124 -24.89 11.83 9.15
N GLU A 125 -25.53 12.41 10.16
CA GLU A 125 -26.99 12.39 10.30
C GLU A 125 -27.67 13.01 9.06
N LYS A 126 -27.16 14.15 8.59
CA LYS A 126 -27.64 14.82 7.37
C LYS A 126 -27.44 13.94 6.14
N LEU A 127 -26.28 13.30 6.01
CA LEU A 127 -25.97 12.35 4.93
C LEU A 127 -27.00 11.22 4.91
N LEU A 128 -27.22 10.54 6.03
CA LEU A 128 -28.17 9.43 6.13
C LEU A 128 -29.61 9.89 5.79
N SER A 129 -30.02 11.05 6.30
CA SER A 129 -31.35 11.62 6.05
C SER A 129 -31.57 12.00 4.59
N ALA A 130 -30.53 12.48 3.91
CA ALA A 130 -30.59 12.77 2.48
C ALA A 130 -30.77 11.49 1.64
N PHE A 131 -30.15 10.37 2.02
CA PHE A 131 -30.33 9.08 1.34
C PHE A 131 -31.72 8.50 1.56
N THR A 132 -32.26 8.60 2.78
CA THR A 132 -33.64 8.19 3.08
C THR A 132 -34.66 9.00 2.27
N SER A 133 -34.53 10.33 2.25
CA SER A 133 -35.49 11.23 1.59
C SER A 133 -35.46 11.14 0.05
N LYS A 134 -34.31 10.82 -0.54
CA LYS A 134 -34.18 10.59 -1.99
C LYS A 134 -34.76 9.25 -2.46
N GLY A 135 -35.17 8.37 -1.54
CA GLY A 135 -35.68 7.03 -1.89
C GLY A 135 -34.62 6.15 -2.56
N VAL A 136 -33.35 6.31 -2.18
CA VAL A 136 -32.24 5.56 -2.80
C VAL A 136 -32.40 4.07 -2.50
N LEU A 137 -32.55 3.25 -3.55
CA LEU A 137 -32.73 1.79 -3.47
C LEU A 137 -31.41 1.02 -3.44
N GLU A 138 -30.34 1.64 -2.96
CA GLU A 138 -29.06 0.96 -2.83
C GLU A 138 -29.15 -0.09 -1.71
N MET A 139 -28.96 -1.35 -2.09
CA MET A 139 -29.21 -2.49 -1.20
C MET A 139 -28.35 -2.43 0.07
N PHE A 140 -27.06 -2.08 -0.06
CA PHE A 140 -26.15 -1.99 1.07
C PHE A 140 -26.64 -0.99 2.12
N TYR A 141 -27.01 0.22 1.70
CA TYR A 141 -27.56 1.23 2.60
C TYR A 141 -28.86 0.74 3.27
N LEU A 142 -29.79 0.18 2.49
CA LEU A 142 -31.08 -0.27 3.02
C LEU A 142 -30.95 -1.38 4.07
N THR A 143 -30.02 -2.33 3.87
CA THR A 143 -29.79 -3.44 4.79
C THR A 143 -28.98 -3.04 6.02
N THR A 144 -28.33 -1.88 6.02
CA THR A 144 -27.45 -1.43 7.11
C THR A 144 -27.92 -0.15 7.80
N LYS A 145 -29.01 0.47 7.33
CA LYS A 145 -29.50 1.79 7.78
C LYS A 145 -29.65 1.91 9.30
N GLU A 146 -30.17 0.89 9.98
CA GLU A 146 -30.46 0.97 11.41
C GLU A 146 -29.17 0.98 12.22
N ALA A 147 -28.18 0.18 11.82
CA ALA A 147 -26.84 0.19 12.39
C ALA A 147 -26.13 1.55 12.16
N LEU A 148 -26.27 2.13 10.96
CA LEU A 148 -25.70 3.45 10.65
C LEU A 148 -26.27 4.54 11.57
N TYR A 149 -27.59 4.59 11.73
CA TYR A 149 -28.26 5.53 12.63
C TYR A 149 -27.92 5.27 14.10
N HIS A 150 -27.87 4.00 14.52
CA HIS A 150 -27.47 3.62 15.88
C HIS A 150 -26.12 4.22 16.24
N VAL A 151 -25.09 4.00 15.41
CA VAL A 151 -23.72 4.46 15.72
C VAL A 151 -23.65 5.99 15.78
N VAL A 152 -24.34 6.70 14.90
CA VAL A 152 -24.38 8.17 14.91
C VAL A 152 -25.09 8.70 16.17
N TYR A 153 -26.28 8.21 16.49
CA TYR A 153 -27.04 8.69 17.64
C TYR A 153 -26.42 8.26 18.97
N ALA A 154 -25.85 7.06 19.07
CA ALA A 154 -25.09 6.63 20.25
C ALA A 154 -23.91 7.56 20.52
N SER A 155 -23.20 7.94 19.44
CA SER A 155 -22.09 8.89 19.51
C SER A 155 -22.55 10.30 19.91
N LEU A 156 -23.65 10.80 19.33
CA LEU A 156 -24.22 12.10 19.72
C LEU A 156 -24.71 12.10 21.17
N ALA A 157 -25.39 11.03 21.61
CA ALA A 157 -25.84 10.88 22.98
C ALA A 157 -24.67 10.94 23.97
N TYR A 158 -23.56 10.25 23.66
CA TYR A 158 -22.34 10.31 24.44
C TYR A 158 -21.75 11.73 24.53
N LEU A 159 -21.70 12.47 23.41
CA LEU A 159 -21.20 13.84 23.41
C LEU A 159 -22.10 14.80 24.19
N HIS A 160 -23.43 14.70 24.03
CA HIS A 160 -24.38 15.52 24.80
C HIS A 160 -24.29 15.23 26.30
N PHE A 161 -24.14 13.96 26.69
CA PHE A 161 -23.99 13.56 28.07
C PHE A 161 -22.74 14.17 28.71
N ASN A 162 -21.59 14.09 28.03
CA ASN A 162 -20.34 14.70 28.52
C ASN A 162 -20.35 16.24 28.44
N SER A 163 -21.29 16.82 27.70
CA SER A 163 -21.55 18.27 27.68
C SER A 163 -22.57 18.71 28.73
N HIS A 164 -23.02 17.79 29.60
CA HIS A 164 -24.06 17.99 30.60
C HIS A 164 -25.44 18.35 30.05
N ASP A 165 -25.73 18.04 28.78
CA ASP A 165 -27.05 18.19 28.16
C ASP A 165 -27.87 16.90 28.28
N VAL A 166 -28.45 16.69 29.45
CA VAL A 166 -29.26 15.51 29.78
C VAL A 166 -30.51 15.39 28.91
N SER A 167 -31.11 16.53 28.52
CA SER A 167 -32.31 16.56 27.68
C SER A 167 -32.01 16.03 26.28
N ALA A 168 -30.96 16.57 25.64
CA ALA A 168 -30.54 16.09 24.33
C ALA A 168 -30.04 14.65 24.37
N THR A 169 -29.37 14.24 25.46
CA THR A 169 -28.97 12.84 25.67
C THR A 169 -30.18 11.91 25.63
N LYS A 170 -31.23 12.19 26.42
CA LYS A 170 -32.47 11.39 26.44
C LYS A 170 -33.18 11.40 25.09
N ASN A 171 -33.16 12.53 24.39
CA ASN A 171 -33.72 12.64 23.04
C ASN A 171 -32.99 11.78 22.02
N MET A 172 -31.65 11.72 22.08
CA MET A 172 -30.88 10.82 21.22
C MET A 172 -31.14 9.36 21.56
N LEU A 173 -31.14 9.00 22.85
CA LEU A 173 -31.41 7.63 23.30
C LEU A 173 -32.76 7.09 22.83
N SER A 174 -33.82 7.92 22.77
CA SER A 174 -35.14 7.49 22.29
C SER A 174 -35.20 7.23 20.79
N ARG A 175 -34.19 7.66 20.01
CA ARG A 175 -34.09 7.43 18.56
C ARG A 175 -33.25 6.21 18.20
N ILE A 176 -32.62 5.57 19.18
CA ILE A 176 -31.69 4.44 18.96
C ILE A 176 -32.44 3.12 18.98
N THR A 177 -32.38 2.37 17.88
CA THR A 177 -32.69 0.93 17.89
C THR A 177 -31.59 0.20 18.64
N ARG A 178 -31.90 -0.57 19.69
CA ARG A 178 -30.88 -1.31 20.45
C ARG A 178 -30.35 -2.48 19.63
N GLU A 179 -29.09 -2.87 19.87
CA GLU A 179 -28.46 -3.99 19.17
C GLU A 179 -29.26 -5.30 19.32
N GLU A 180 -29.83 -5.55 20.50
CA GLU A 180 -30.66 -6.73 20.79
C GLU A 180 -31.88 -6.86 19.87
N ASP A 181 -32.44 -5.72 19.45
CA ASP A 181 -33.63 -5.64 18.60
C ASP A 181 -33.31 -5.65 17.09
N MET A 182 -32.03 -5.57 16.71
CA MET A 182 -31.60 -5.55 15.31
C MET A 182 -31.62 -6.94 14.67
N ASP A 183 -31.88 -6.98 13.36
CA ASP A 183 -31.67 -8.18 12.55
C ASP A 183 -30.17 -8.51 12.38
N ASP A 184 -29.87 -9.73 11.95
CA ASP A 184 -28.47 -10.20 11.83
C ASP A 184 -27.66 -9.34 10.85
N ARG A 185 -28.29 -8.77 9.82
CA ARG A 185 -27.63 -7.87 8.85
C ARG A 185 -27.23 -6.55 9.50
N CYS A 186 -28.09 -5.98 10.34
CA CYS A 186 -27.75 -4.77 11.09
C CYS A 186 -26.70 -5.06 12.18
N LYS A 187 -26.75 -6.21 12.85
CA LYS A 187 -25.68 -6.65 13.78
C LYS A 187 -24.34 -6.84 13.05
N ALA A 188 -24.38 -7.44 11.85
CA ALA A 188 -23.21 -7.55 10.99
C ALA A 188 -22.67 -6.16 10.63
N ALA A 189 -23.55 -5.21 10.29
CA ALA A 189 -23.18 -3.85 9.98
C ALA A 189 -22.55 -3.10 11.16
N LEU A 190 -23.05 -3.27 12.39
CA LEU A 190 -22.40 -2.71 13.59
C LEU A 190 -20.95 -3.23 13.71
N SER A 191 -20.75 -4.54 13.53
CA SER A 191 -19.42 -5.16 13.53
C SER A 191 -18.55 -4.65 12.38
N GLY A 192 -19.12 -4.48 11.19
CA GLY A 192 -18.44 -3.95 10.00
C GLY A 192 -18.02 -2.49 10.15
N ILE A 193 -18.88 -1.63 10.71
CA ILE A 193 -18.56 -0.22 11.01
C ILE A 193 -17.45 -0.15 12.05
N HIS A 194 -17.54 -0.96 13.12
CA HIS A 194 -16.50 -1.05 14.14
C HIS A 194 -15.16 -1.43 13.52
N ALA A 195 -15.12 -2.49 12.71
CA ALA A 195 -13.92 -2.88 11.99
C ALA A 195 -13.39 -1.76 11.09
N ALA A 196 -14.25 -1.07 10.35
CA ALA A 196 -13.85 0.01 9.46
C ALA A 196 -13.22 1.19 10.23
N CYS A 197 -13.75 1.55 11.40
CA CYS A 197 -13.13 2.53 12.29
C CYS A 197 -11.76 2.06 12.77
N LEU A 198 -11.63 0.80 13.23
CA LEU A 198 -10.34 0.24 13.65
C LEU A 198 -9.30 0.24 12.53
N MET A 199 -9.70 -0.03 11.28
CA MET A 199 -8.79 -0.05 10.13
C MET A 199 -8.09 1.29 9.87
N GLU A 200 -8.62 2.41 10.38
CA GLU A 200 -8.01 3.74 10.27
C GLU A 200 -6.82 3.92 11.23
N TYR A 201 -6.69 3.07 12.23
CA TYR A 201 -5.64 3.11 13.25
C TYR A 201 -4.42 2.25 12.93
N GLY A 202 -4.11 2.11 11.64
CA GLY A 202 -2.87 1.46 11.20
C GLY A 202 -2.83 -0.04 11.51
N TYR A 203 -1.62 -0.56 11.73
CA TYR A 203 -1.38 -2.00 11.80
C TYR A 203 -2.17 -2.72 12.92
N SER A 204 -2.08 -2.23 14.16
CA SER A 204 -2.81 -2.79 15.31
C SER A 204 -4.31 -2.78 15.07
N GLY A 205 -4.83 -1.68 14.53
CA GLY A 205 -6.22 -1.54 14.13
C GLY A 205 -6.68 -2.57 13.09
N ASN A 206 -5.85 -2.86 12.07
CA ASN A 206 -6.17 -3.89 11.07
C ASN A 206 -6.20 -5.31 11.69
N ILE A 207 -5.35 -5.62 12.67
CA ILE A 207 -5.40 -6.91 13.38
C ILE A 207 -6.71 -7.03 14.16
N SER A 208 -7.07 -6.00 14.94
CA SER A 208 -8.32 -5.98 15.70
C SER A 208 -9.56 -6.05 14.80
N ALA A 209 -9.52 -5.37 13.65
CA ALA A 209 -10.61 -5.35 12.67
C ALA A 209 -10.95 -6.74 12.12
N ILE A 210 -9.96 -7.65 11.96
CA ILE A 210 -10.20 -9.01 11.44
C ILE A 210 -11.22 -9.76 12.29
N LYS A 211 -11.18 -9.62 13.63
CA LYS A 211 -12.13 -10.28 14.53
C LYS A 211 -13.57 -9.85 14.22
N TYR A 212 -13.80 -8.54 14.11
CA TYR A 212 -15.13 -7.97 13.87
C TYR A 212 -15.62 -8.23 12.44
N LEU A 213 -14.72 -8.30 11.46
CA LEU A 213 -15.08 -8.66 10.09
C LEU A 213 -15.50 -10.12 9.96
N LYS A 214 -14.85 -11.04 10.68
CA LYS A 214 -15.29 -12.44 10.77
C LYS A 214 -16.67 -12.57 11.43
N MET A 215 -16.93 -11.75 12.46
CA MET A 215 -18.26 -11.68 13.08
C MET A 215 -19.30 -11.15 12.08
N ALA A 216 -19.00 -10.06 11.36
CA ALA A 216 -19.88 -9.51 10.33
C ALA A 216 -20.19 -10.52 9.22
N GLU A 217 -19.17 -11.22 8.71
CA GLU A 217 -19.32 -12.27 7.70
C GLU A 217 -20.16 -13.45 8.20
N SER A 218 -20.01 -13.84 9.48
CA SER A 218 -20.80 -14.94 10.04
C SER A 218 -22.29 -14.62 10.18
N LEU A 219 -22.62 -13.34 10.38
CA LEU A 219 -23.99 -12.84 10.54
C LEU A 219 -24.64 -12.50 9.19
N ASP A 220 -23.87 -11.97 8.23
CA ASP A 220 -24.34 -11.64 6.88
C ASP A 220 -23.34 -12.12 5.81
N PRO A 221 -23.34 -13.43 5.48
CA PRO A 221 -22.39 -14.02 4.54
C PRO A 221 -22.63 -13.59 3.08
N CYS A 222 -23.77 -12.96 2.78
CA CYS A 222 -24.13 -12.52 1.43
C CYS A 222 -23.65 -11.09 1.12
N GLN A 223 -23.02 -10.41 2.08
CA GLN A 223 -22.56 -9.04 1.92
C GLN A 223 -21.10 -8.98 1.46
N GLY A 224 -20.89 -8.57 0.21
CA GLY A 224 -19.57 -8.48 -0.39
C GLY A 224 -18.63 -7.47 0.29
N GLU A 225 -19.15 -6.40 0.90
CA GLU A 225 -18.32 -5.40 1.61
C GLU A 225 -17.56 -6.02 2.80
N TRP A 226 -18.18 -6.91 3.59
CA TRP A 226 -17.51 -7.55 4.73
C TRP A 226 -16.36 -8.45 4.28
N LYS A 227 -16.58 -9.22 3.22
CA LYS A 227 -15.56 -10.09 2.62
C LYS A 227 -14.42 -9.28 2.01
N PHE A 228 -14.73 -8.18 1.33
CA PHE A 228 -13.71 -7.28 0.80
C PHE A 228 -12.85 -6.67 1.92
N LEU A 229 -13.48 -6.12 2.96
CA LEU A 229 -12.77 -5.53 4.08
C LEU A 229 -11.92 -6.58 4.81
N LEU A 230 -12.40 -7.82 4.97
CA LEU A 230 -11.65 -8.93 5.53
C LEU A 230 -10.39 -9.22 4.70
N GLY A 231 -10.55 -9.46 3.39
CA GLY A 231 -9.43 -9.71 2.49
C GLY A 231 -8.42 -8.57 2.49
N LYS A 232 -8.89 -7.32 2.52
CA LYS A 232 -8.06 -6.11 2.60
C LYS A 232 -7.27 -6.02 3.91
N CYS A 233 -7.87 -6.36 5.05
CA CYS A 233 -7.17 -6.42 6.34
C CYS A 233 -6.09 -7.50 6.35
N LEU A 234 -6.42 -8.70 5.86
CA LEU A 234 -5.48 -9.81 5.77
C LEU A 234 -4.25 -9.46 4.90
N ILE A 235 -4.46 -8.86 3.72
CA ILE A 235 -3.37 -8.34 2.88
C ILE A 235 -2.46 -7.38 3.66
N ARG A 236 -3.05 -6.40 4.35
CA ARG A 236 -2.29 -5.37 5.07
C ARG A 236 -1.47 -5.96 6.21
N THR A 237 -2.06 -6.89 6.97
CA THR A 237 -1.39 -7.59 8.06
C THR A 237 -0.22 -8.43 7.52
N ARG A 238 -0.44 -9.18 6.43
CA ARG A 238 0.61 -9.95 5.76
C ARG A 238 1.74 -9.06 5.25
N HIS A 239 1.45 -7.93 4.60
CA HIS A 239 2.50 -7.01 4.10
C HIS A 239 3.43 -6.46 5.19
N ILE A 240 2.95 -6.42 6.43
CA ILE A 240 3.71 -5.93 7.58
C ILE A 240 4.45 -7.09 8.27
N ASN A 241 3.78 -8.23 8.46
CA ASN A 241 4.34 -9.38 9.16
C ASN A 241 5.28 -10.21 8.29
N ASN A 242 4.89 -10.46 7.05
CA ASN A 242 5.66 -11.24 6.10
C ASN A 242 5.38 -10.85 4.65
N LEU A 243 6.16 -9.89 4.15
CA LEU A 243 5.99 -9.33 2.80
C LEU A 243 6.16 -10.38 1.69
N PHE A 244 6.95 -11.42 1.94
CA PHE A 244 7.30 -12.47 0.97
C PHE A 244 6.47 -13.75 1.14
N GLU A 245 5.53 -13.75 2.08
CA GLU A 245 4.56 -14.84 2.23
C GLU A 245 3.55 -14.85 1.09
N VAL A 246 3.28 -16.04 0.56
CA VAL A 246 2.22 -16.24 -0.44
C VAL A 246 0.87 -15.93 0.24
N PRO A 247 -0.02 -15.15 -0.40
CA PRO A 247 -1.35 -14.88 0.15
C PRO A 247 -2.07 -16.16 0.59
N SER A 248 -2.71 -16.10 1.76
CA SER A 248 -3.43 -17.25 2.31
C SER A 248 -4.69 -17.59 1.50
N MET A 249 -5.22 -18.80 1.68
CA MET A 249 -6.50 -19.19 1.06
C MET A 249 -7.67 -18.37 1.56
N GLU A 250 -7.63 -17.93 2.82
CA GLU A 250 -8.64 -17.06 3.39
C GLU A 250 -8.63 -15.68 2.69
N GLU A 251 -7.44 -15.13 2.39
CA GLU A 251 -7.30 -13.91 1.59
C GLU A 251 -7.93 -14.04 0.20
N PHE A 252 -7.63 -15.12 -0.52
CA PHE A 252 -8.17 -15.35 -1.86
C PHE A 252 -9.69 -15.49 -1.83
N ARG A 253 -10.21 -16.39 -0.97
CA ARG A 253 -11.64 -16.67 -0.86
C ARG A 253 -12.43 -15.39 -0.58
N ALA A 254 -12.00 -14.61 0.43
CA ALA A 254 -12.69 -13.39 0.80
C ALA A 254 -12.76 -12.37 -0.36
N LEU A 255 -11.69 -12.24 -1.15
CA LEU A 255 -11.66 -11.30 -2.28
C LEU A 255 -12.41 -11.82 -3.51
N GLU A 256 -12.32 -13.12 -3.80
CA GLU A 256 -13.03 -13.75 -4.92
C GLU A 256 -14.54 -13.65 -4.72
N GLU A 257 -15.03 -14.04 -3.55
CA GLU A 257 -16.45 -13.96 -3.21
C GLU A 257 -16.94 -12.49 -3.19
N ALA A 258 -16.14 -11.55 -2.68
CA ALA A 258 -16.50 -10.13 -2.72
C ALA A 258 -16.64 -9.59 -4.16
N VAL A 259 -15.75 -10.00 -5.06
CA VAL A 259 -15.79 -9.62 -6.48
C VAL A 259 -16.99 -10.25 -7.18
N GLU A 260 -17.27 -11.52 -6.92
CA GLU A 260 -18.42 -12.23 -7.48
C GLU A 260 -19.75 -11.56 -7.09
N MET A 261 -19.87 -11.12 -5.84
CA MET A 261 -21.10 -10.53 -5.31
C MET A 261 -21.38 -9.11 -5.82
N THR A 262 -20.34 -8.28 -5.95
CA THR A 262 -20.53 -6.82 -6.17
C THR A 262 -20.06 -6.32 -7.52
N LYS A 263 -19.11 -7.02 -8.15
CA LYS A 263 -18.37 -6.54 -9.33
C LYS A 263 -17.79 -5.13 -9.15
N ASN A 264 -17.49 -4.73 -7.91
CA ASN A 264 -16.92 -3.42 -7.64
C ASN A 264 -15.48 -3.35 -8.22
N PRO A 265 -15.15 -2.34 -9.06
CA PRO A 265 -13.85 -2.23 -9.71
C PRO A 265 -12.68 -2.12 -8.72
N SER A 266 -12.93 -1.51 -7.55
CA SER A 266 -11.92 -1.47 -6.49
C SER A 266 -11.62 -2.87 -5.95
N TYR A 267 -12.62 -3.71 -5.74
CA TYR A 267 -12.43 -5.07 -5.22
C TYR A 267 -11.70 -5.94 -6.25
N ILE A 268 -12.10 -5.82 -7.52
CA ILE A 268 -11.47 -6.51 -8.67
C ILE A 268 -9.97 -6.23 -8.70
N ILE A 269 -9.57 -4.97 -8.50
CA ILE A 269 -8.15 -4.59 -8.46
C ILE A 269 -7.41 -5.21 -7.27
N PHE A 270 -8.02 -5.26 -6.09
CA PHE A 270 -7.39 -5.89 -4.94
C PHE A 270 -7.17 -7.38 -5.20
N LEU A 271 -8.16 -8.09 -5.76
CA LEU A 271 -8.01 -9.48 -6.17
C LEU A 271 -6.89 -9.67 -7.21
N ALA A 272 -6.87 -8.84 -8.26
CA ALA A 272 -5.82 -8.88 -9.28
C ALA A 272 -4.42 -8.66 -8.70
N GLN A 273 -4.30 -7.81 -7.67
CA GLN A 273 -3.04 -7.56 -6.97
C GLN A 273 -2.60 -8.76 -6.14
N THR A 274 -3.53 -9.42 -5.44
CA THR A 274 -3.27 -10.62 -4.65
C THR A 274 -2.71 -11.74 -5.51
N TYR A 275 -3.30 -12.01 -6.70
CA TYR A 275 -2.73 -12.97 -7.65
C TYR A 275 -1.30 -12.61 -8.08
N MET A 276 -1.03 -11.33 -8.39
CA MET A 276 0.32 -10.90 -8.78
C MET A 276 1.34 -10.97 -7.65
N GLU A 277 0.90 -10.79 -6.41
CA GLU A 277 1.74 -10.98 -5.23
C GLU A 277 2.05 -12.45 -5.00
N ALA A 278 1.07 -13.35 -5.12
CA ALA A 278 1.28 -14.79 -5.06
C ALA A 278 2.34 -15.23 -6.08
N VAL A 279 2.19 -14.81 -7.35
CA VAL A 279 3.17 -15.09 -8.41
C VAL A 279 4.58 -14.58 -8.04
N SER A 280 4.68 -13.36 -7.51
CA SER A 280 5.97 -12.75 -7.15
C SER A 280 6.65 -13.49 -6.00
N ASN A 281 5.86 -13.94 -5.01
CA ASN A 281 6.34 -14.59 -3.81
C ASN A 281 6.71 -16.05 -4.08
N LEU A 282 5.92 -16.77 -4.90
CA LEU A 282 6.27 -18.12 -5.38
C LEU A 282 7.59 -18.13 -6.14
N PHE A 283 7.82 -17.13 -7.01
CA PHE A 283 9.09 -16.99 -7.73
C PHE A 283 10.28 -16.77 -6.78
N SER A 284 10.06 -16.05 -5.68
CA SER A 284 11.12 -15.71 -4.72
C SER A 284 11.52 -16.90 -3.83
N GLN A 285 10.61 -17.86 -3.62
CA GLN A 285 10.84 -19.03 -2.76
C GLN A 285 11.64 -20.16 -3.45
N ASN A 286 12.11 -19.98 -4.69
CA ASN A 286 12.86 -20.99 -5.46
C ASN A 286 12.18 -22.38 -5.51
N VAL A 287 10.85 -22.41 -5.42
CA VAL A 287 10.06 -23.65 -5.58
C VAL A 287 10.30 -24.20 -6.98
N ASN A 288 10.25 -25.53 -7.15
CA ASN A 288 10.42 -26.21 -8.44
C ASN A 288 9.58 -25.52 -9.53
N LEU A 289 10.25 -24.69 -10.34
CA LEU A 289 9.62 -23.74 -11.26
C LEU A 289 8.80 -24.49 -12.32
N ASP A 290 9.26 -25.64 -12.77
CA ASP A 290 8.60 -26.39 -13.84
C ASP A 290 7.21 -26.86 -13.43
N SER A 291 7.05 -27.30 -12.18
CA SER A 291 5.75 -27.71 -11.63
C SER A 291 4.80 -26.52 -11.44
N MET A 292 5.32 -25.36 -11.04
CA MET A 292 4.51 -24.18 -10.70
C MET A 292 4.31 -23.19 -11.84
N ASN A 293 5.02 -23.34 -12.97
CA ASN A 293 4.93 -22.42 -14.10
C ASN A 293 3.51 -22.33 -14.65
N GLN A 294 2.79 -23.46 -14.71
CA GLN A 294 1.39 -23.48 -15.15
C GLN A 294 0.49 -22.66 -14.22
N THR A 295 0.57 -22.90 -12.91
CA THR A 295 -0.18 -22.15 -11.89
C THR A 295 0.14 -20.66 -11.93
N MET A 296 1.43 -20.30 -12.01
CA MET A 296 1.85 -18.90 -12.10
C MET A 296 1.35 -18.21 -13.36
N ASN A 297 1.35 -18.91 -14.51
CA ASN A 297 0.81 -18.37 -15.75
C ASN A 297 -0.70 -18.17 -15.67
N HIS A 298 -1.43 -19.15 -15.11
CA HIS A 298 -2.87 -19.03 -14.88
C HIS A 298 -3.21 -17.82 -13.99
N MET A 299 -2.49 -17.64 -12.87
CA MET A 299 -2.67 -16.48 -11.99
C MET A 299 -2.35 -15.15 -12.69
N LYS A 300 -1.31 -15.10 -13.55
CA LYS A 300 -1.00 -13.91 -14.35
C LYS A 300 -2.10 -13.59 -15.36
N GLU A 301 -2.62 -14.61 -16.06
CA GLU A 301 -3.72 -14.47 -17.00
C GLU A 301 -4.98 -13.98 -16.31
N ARG A 302 -5.32 -14.55 -15.15
CA ARG A 302 -6.46 -14.10 -14.34
C ARG A 302 -6.29 -12.68 -13.85
N ALA A 303 -5.11 -12.31 -13.33
CA ALA A 303 -4.82 -10.94 -12.93
C ALA A 303 -4.93 -9.96 -14.11
N LEU A 304 -4.42 -10.32 -15.29
CA LEU A 304 -4.52 -9.52 -16.50
C LEU A 304 -5.98 -9.27 -16.90
N ALA A 305 -6.82 -10.31 -16.85
CA ALA A 305 -8.25 -10.20 -17.14
C ALA A 305 -8.95 -9.25 -16.15
N LEU A 306 -8.68 -9.41 -14.84
CA LEU A 306 -9.25 -8.56 -13.80
C LEU A 306 -8.83 -7.08 -13.94
N TYR A 307 -7.56 -6.79 -14.27
CA TYR A 307 -7.13 -5.40 -14.50
C TYR A 307 -7.84 -4.76 -15.69
N LYS A 308 -8.11 -5.53 -16.76
CA LYS A 308 -8.87 -5.06 -17.91
C LYS A 308 -10.34 -4.82 -17.56
N GLU A 309 -10.96 -5.77 -16.85
CA GLU A 309 -12.34 -5.65 -16.36
C GLU A 309 -12.52 -4.40 -15.47
N ALA A 310 -11.59 -4.14 -14.55
CA ALA A 310 -11.65 -2.94 -13.73
C ALA A 310 -11.55 -1.63 -14.54
N LEU A 311 -10.77 -1.62 -15.63
CA LEU A 311 -10.67 -0.47 -16.54
C LEU A 311 -11.90 -0.32 -17.44
N GLU A 312 -12.56 -1.41 -17.79
CA GLU A 312 -13.83 -1.37 -18.52
C GLU A 312 -14.93 -0.78 -17.64
N LEU A 313 -14.98 -1.15 -16.37
CA LEU A 313 -15.97 -0.66 -15.41
C LEU A 313 -15.71 0.78 -14.94
N ALA A 314 -14.45 1.16 -14.72
CA ALA A 314 -14.10 2.45 -14.11
C ALA A 314 -12.81 3.04 -14.70
N GLY A 315 -12.69 3.04 -16.02
CA GLY A 315 -11.51 3.52 -16.74
C GLY A 315 -11.23 5.02 -16.59
N ASP A 316 -12.20 5.83 -16.16
CA ASP A 316 -12.04 7.27 -15.88
C ASP A 316 -11.71 7.57 -14.41
N CYS A 317 -11.54 6.54 -13.58
CA CYS A 317 -11.11 6.69 -12.19
C CYS A 317 -9.58 6.69 -12.09
N ALA A 318 -8.99 7.74 -11.50
CA ALA A 318 -7.53 7.82 -11.32
C ALA A 318 -7.00 6.67 -10.45
N TYR A 319 -7.73 6.26 -9.41
CA TYR A 319 -7.36 5.13 -8.54
C TYR A 319 -7.10 3.85 -9.33
N ILE A 320 -8.09 3.49 -10.16
CA ILE A 320 -8.13 2.27 -10.94
C ILE A 320 -6.96 2.28 -11.90
N ASN A 321 -6.76 3.39 -12.61
CA ASN A 321 -5.63 3.57 -13.52
C ASN A 321 -4.26 3.43 -12.82
N ILE A 322 -4.05 4.05 -11.66
CA ILE A 322 -2.76 3.96 -10.92
C ILE A 322 -2.46 2.51 -10.55
N ARG A 323 -3.48 1.81 -10.04
CA ARG A 323 -3.39 0.42 -9.58
C ARG A 323 -3.20 -0.56 -10.75
N CYS A 324 -3.89 -0.35 -11.86
CA CYS A 324 -3.70 -1.10 -13.09
C CYS A 324 -2.31 -0.84 -13.70
N ALA A 325 -1.82 0.40 -13.69
CA ALA A 325 -0.46 0.71 -14.14
C ALA A 325 0.60 -0.09 -13.37
N LYS A 326 0.45 -0.20 -12.05
CA LYS A 326 1.31 -1.05 -11.20
C LYS A 326 1.21 -2.53 -11.59
N GLY A 327 0.00 -3.02 -11.85
CA GLY A 327 -0.26 -4.39 -12.31
C GLY A 327 0.41 -4.70 -13.64
N PHE A 328 0.16 -3.87 -14.66
CA PHE A 328 0.74 -4.02 -16.01
C PHE A 328 2.25 -3.91 -16.01
N LEU A 329 2.84 -3.02 -15.20
CA LEU A 329 4.30 -2.94 -15.04
C LEU A 329 4.90 -4.25 -14.51
N LYS A 330 4.22 -4.94 -13.58
CA LYS A 330 4.63 -6.26 -13.08
C LYS A 330 4.45 -7.35 -14.14
N LEU A 331 3.37 -7.27 -14.93
CA LEU A 331 3.07 -8.18 -16.05
C LEU A 331 3.97 -7.93 -17.28
N ARG A 332 4.77 -6.85 -17.29
CA ARG A 332 5.59 -6.41 -18.43
C ARG A 332 4.79 -5.93 -19.64
N ASP A 333 3.56 -5.45 -19.42
CA ASP A 333 2.81 -4.71 -20.43
C ASP A 333 3.10 -3.21 -20.29
N ASP A 334 4.24 -2.81 -20.83
CA ASP A 334 4.77 -1.46 -20.72
C ASP A 334 3.85 -0.41 -21.37
N ASN A 335 3.13 -0.77 -22.43
CA ASN A 335 2.21 0.10 -23.16
C ASN A 335 0.97 0.42 -22.32
N LEU A 336 0.31 -0.62 -21.76
CA LEU A 336 -0.84 -0.41 -20.89
C LEU A 336 -0.45 0.29 -19.59
N ALA A 337 0.72 -0.03 -19.03
CA ALA A 337 1.23 0.65 -17.83
C ALA A 337 1.39 2.17 -18.07
N LYS A 338 2.00 2.55 -19.21
CA LYS A 338 2.15 3.95 -19.62
C LYS A 338 0.82 4.66 -19.86
N ALA A 339 -0.10 4.01 -20.58
CA ALA A 339 -1.41 4.57 -20.88
C ALA A 339 -2.19 4.87 -19.60
N CYS A 340 -2.23 3.90 -18.68
CA CYS A 340 -2.91 4.04 -17.40
C CYS A 340 -2.28 5.16 -16.54
N ILE A 341 -0.95 5.19 -16.40
CA ILE A 341 -0.34 6.21 -15.54
C ILE A 341 -0.46 7.61 -16.11
N THR A 342 -0.41 7.75 -17.44
CA THR A 342 -0.61 9.05 -18.11
C THR A 342 -2.02 9.56 -17.85
N LYS A 343 -3.03 8.67 -17.99
CA LYS A 343 -4.41 9.01 -17.70
C LYS A 343 -4.61 9.37 -16.22
N ALA A 344 -4.03 8.59 -15.31
CA ALA A 344 -4.09 8.87 -13.87
C ALA A 344 -3.51 10.23 -13.47
N ILE A 345 -2.34 10.61 -14.02
CA ILE A 345 -1.71 11.91 -13.74
C ILE A 345 -2.52 13.05 -14.34
N LEU A 346 -3.18 12.84 -15.48
CA LEU A 346 -4.10 13.83 -16.06
C LEU A 346 -5.32 14.05 -15.16
N LEU A 347 -5.91 12.98 -14.64
CA LEU A 347 -7.11 13.03 -13.78
C LEU A 347 -6.82 13.54 -12.37
N ALA A 348 -5.66 13.19 -11.81
CA ALA A 348 -5.29 13.54 -10.44
C ALA A 348 -3.79 13.87 -10.35
N PRO A 349 -3.35 15.05 -10.83
CA PRO A 349 -1.93 15.40 -10.95
C PRO A 349 -1.17 15.44 -9.62
N ASN A 350 -1.87 15.65 -8.51
CA ASN A 350 -1.29 15.69 -7.17
C ASN A 350 -1.46 14.38 -6.39
N ASN A 351 -1.99 13.33 -7.01
CA ASN A 351 -2.15 12.04 -6.33
C ASN A 351 -0.78 11.44 -5.98
N ILE A 352 -0.56 11.15 -4.70
CA ILE A 352 0.73 10.71 -4.16
C ILE A 352 1.15 9.36 -4.75
N MET A 353 0.22 8.40 -4.82
CA MET A 353 0.49 7.09 -5.41
C MET A 353 0.70 7.20 -6.92
N GLY A 354 -0.10 8.04 -7.59
CA GLY A 354 0.04 8.32 -9.01
C GLY A 354 1.42 8.88 -9.34
N ASN A 355 1.88 9.88 -8.59
CA ASN A 355 3.22 10.44 -8.77
C ASN A 355 4.32 9.40 -8.47
N HIS A 356 4.19 8.59 -7.41
CA HIS A 356 5.16 7.51 -7.14
C HIS A 356 5.22 6.49 -8.29
N MET A 357 4.06 6.08 -8.80
CA MET A 357 3.97 5.14 -9.91
C MET A 357 4.46 5.74 -11.24
N ALA A 358 4.21 7.02 -11.50
CA ALA A 358 4.77 7.73 -12.65
C ALA A 358 6.30 7.73 -12.60
N GLY A 359 6.88 7.97 -11.42
CA GLY A 359 8.33 7.84 -11.21
C GLY A 359 8.86 6.46 -11.62
N LYS A 360 8.15 5.38 -11.24
CA LYS A 360 8.52 4.00 -11.63
C LYS A 360 8.42 3.76 -13.13
N VAL A 361 7.38 4.27 -13.78
CA VAL A 361 7.20 4.15 -15.24
C VAL A 361 8.32 4.89 -15.97
N TYR A 362 8.64 6.11 -15.56
CA TYR A 362 9.74 6.88 -16.16
C TYR A 362 11.11 6.24 -15.90
N GLU A 363 11.35 5.67 -14.72
CA GLU A 363 12.62 4.98 -14.41
C GLU A 363 12.78 3.68 -15.21
N HIS A 364 11.73 2.85 -15.27
CA HIS A 364 11.84 1.48 -15.75
C HIS A 364 11.51 1.31 -17.22
N ILE A 365 10.56 2.09 -17.76
CA ILE A 365 10.12 1.97 -19.14
C ILE A 365 10.78 3.05 -20.00
N ASP A 366 10.63 4.33 -19.66
CA ASP A 366 11.17 5.43 -20.48
C ASP A 366 12.67 5.66 -20.31
N ARG A 367 13.26 5.13 -19.24
CA ARG A 367 14.65 5.41 -18.83
C ARG A 367 14.93 6.91 -18.67
N ASN A 368 13.90 7.71 -18.39
CA ASN A 368 14.05 9.13 -18.13
C ASN A 368 14.22 9.36 -16.62
N TRP A 369 15.47 9.28 -16.18
CA TRP A 369 15.80 9.37 -14.75
C TRP A 369 15.51 10.74 -14.15
N GLN A 370 15.59 11.81 -14.95
CA GLN A 370 15.30 13.16 -14.47
C GLN A 370 13.80 13.31 -14.15
N LYS A 371 12.92 12.92 -15.08
CA LYS A 371 11.47 12.88 -14.81
C LYS A 371 11.13 11.93 -13.66
N ALA A 372 11.79 10.77 -13.59
CA ALA A 372 11.56 9.85 -12.49
C ALA A 372 11.84 10.50 -11.13
N LYS A 373 12.95 11.24 -10.99
CA LYS A 373 13.26 12.00 -9.77
C LYS A 373 12.20 13.05 -9.44
N GLU A 374 11.73 13.81 -10.43
CA GLU A 374 10.72 14.84 -10.23
C GLU A 374 9.43 14.24 -9.65
N PHE A 375 8.96 13.14 -10.24
CA PHE A 375 7.77 12.44 -9.78
C PHE A 375 7.97 11.75 -8.42
N TYR A 376 9.14 11.15 -8.16
CA TYR A 376 9.45 10.59 -6.84
C TYR A 376 9.54 11.68 -5.76
N LEU A 377 10.17 12.81 -6.05
CA LEU A 377 10.27 13.94 -5.13
C LEU A 377 8.87 14.47 -4.79
N LYS A 378 8.03 14.70 -5.81
CA LYS A 378 6.65 15.15 -5.62
C LYS A 378 5.84 14.18 -4.74
N ALA A 379 5.98 12.87 -4.91
CA ALA A 379 5.32 11.90 -4.06
C ALA A 379 5.89 11.87 -2.62
N ALA A 380 7.22 11.98 -2.49
CA ALA A 380 7.93 11.93 -1.21
C ALA A 380 7.66 13.15 -0.32
N GLU A 381 7.65 14.35 -0.90
CA GLU A 381 7.32 15.59 -0.19
C GLU A 381 5.90 15.52 0.41
N ASN A 382 4.98 14.89 -0.32
CA ASN A 382 3.62 14.60 0.13
C ASN A 382 3.50 13.30 0.97
N GLY A 383 4.61 12.84 1.57
CA GLY A 383 4.59 11.82 2.61
C GLY A 383 4.91 10.39 2.15
N ALA A 384 4.97 10.06 0.85
CA ALA A 384 5.20 8.66 0.46
C ALA A 384 6.59 8.13 0.84
N PHE A 385 6.68 7.32 1.90
CA PHE A 385 7.93 6.68 2.34
C PHE A 385 8.64 5.91 1.21
N GLY A 386 7.88 5.11 0.46
CA GLY A 386 8.41 4.31 -0.65
C GLY A 386 9.01 5.16 -1.77
N ALA A 387 8.51 6.39 -1.97
CA ALA A 387 9.05 7.31 -2.96
C ALA A 387 10.40 7.91 -2.53
N TYR A 388 10.61 8.17 -1.23
CA TYR A 388 11.94 8.53 -0.71
C TYR A 388 12.96 7.43 -0.96
N MET A 389 12.62 6.18 -0.64
CA MET A 389 13.52 5.04 -0.84
C MET A 389 13.88 4.86 -2.33
N ASP A 390 12.91 4.99 -3.23
CA ASP A 390 13.15 4.91 -4.67
C ASP A 390 13.96 6.12 -5.19
N LEU A 391 13.70 7.33 -4.67
CA LEU A 391 14.47 8.54 -4.97
C LEU A 391 15.93 8.42 -4.55
N PHE A 392 16.20 8.00 -3.31
CA PHE A 392 17.56 7.87 -2.80
C PHE A 392 18.33 6.77 -3.52
N ARG A 393 17.66 5.65 -3.83
CA ARG A 393 18.24 4.60 -4.69
C ARG A 393 18.60 5.15 -6.07
N LEU A 394 17.74 5.97 -6.67
CA LEU A 394 18.00 6.58 -7.98
C LEU A 394 19.15 7.60 -7.90
N LYS A 395 19.23 8.44 -6.85
CA LYS A 395 20.36 9.35 -6.61
C LYS A 395 21.67 8.58 -6.48
N TYR A 396 21.68 7.50 -5.70
CA TYR A 396 22.86 6.64 -5.50
C TYR A 396 23.31 5.96 -6.81
N LYS A 397 22.37 5.43 -7.61
CA LYS A 397 22.68 4.85 -8.92
C LYS A 397 23.37 5.84 -9.88
N GLN A 398 23.01 7.11 -9.81
CA GLN A 398 23.59 8.15 -10.66
C GLN A 398 24.91 8.71 -10.11
N ASN A 399 25.07 8.72 -8.79
CA ASN A 399 26.27 9.18 -8.12
C ASN A 399 26.56 8.24 -6.94
N CYS A 400 27.55 7.34 -7.11
CA CYS A 400 27.97 6.41 -6.08
C CYS A 400 28.56 7.11 -4.83
N ASN A 401 28.92 8.39 -4.94
CA ASN A 401 29.41 9.20 -3.82
C ASN A 401 28.29 9.97 -3.09
N TYR A 402 27.02 9.73 -3.45
CA TYR A 402 25.88 10.34 -2.77
C TYR A 402 25.79 9.86 -1.32
N ASP A 403 25.85 10.80 -0.38
CA ASP A 403 25.71 10.53 1.05
C ASP A 403 24.22 10.51 1.44
N ALA A 404 23.66 9.31 1.58
CA ALA A 404 22.27 9.12 1.96
C ALA A 404 22.00 9.31 3.46
N LEU A 405 23.04 9.45 4.30
CA LEU A 405 22.89 9.40 5.75
C LEU A 405 22.04 10.54 6.30
N SER A 406 22.33 11.78 5.89
CA SER A 406 21.57 12.96 6.34
C SER A 406 20.10 12.88 5.91
N ASP A 407 19.86 12.45 4.67
CA ASP A 407 18.51 12.27 4.13
C ASP A 407 17.75 11.18 4.91
N LEU A 408 18.37 10.02 5.20
CA LEU A 408 17.77 8.93 5.99
C LEU A 408 17.51 9.33 7.45
N GLN A 409 18.43 10.06 8.08
CA GLN A 409 18.25 10.55 9.46
C GLN A 409 17.09 11.53 9.57
N GLY A 410 16.93 12.44 8.61
CA GLY A 410 15.77 13.33 8.54
C GLY A 410 14.44 12.57 8.45
N LEU A 411 14.44 11.37 7.83
CA LEU A 411 13.24 10.53 7.78
C LEU A 411 12.88 9.88 9.12
N LEU A 412 13.84 9.66 10.03
CA LEU A 412 13.53 9.14 11.37
C LEU A 412 12.70 10.14 12.19
N GLU A 413 12.84 11.44 11.92
CA GLU A 413 11.99 12.46 12.53
C GLU A 413 10.60 12.48 11.90
N LYS A 414 10.52 12.26 10.59
CA LYS A 414 9.27 12.31 9.81
C LYS A 414 8.37 11.09 10.01
N PHE A 415 8.92 9.87 10.07
CA PHE A 415 8.13 8.63 10.05
C PHE A 415 8.27 7.87 11.37
N LYS A 416 7.30 7.97 12.28
CA LYS A 416 7.41 7.40 13.64
C LYS A 416 6.83 6.00 13.78
N GLU A 417 6.14 5.47 12.76
CA GLU A 417 5.55 4.14 12.83
C GLU A 417 6.63 3.07 12.95
N LEU A 418 6.39 2.10 13.84
CA LEU A 418 7.37 1.05 14.16
C LEU A 418 7.93 0.35 12.91
N PRO A 419 7.12 -0.14 11.94
CA PRO A 419 7.68 -0.83 10.78
C PRO A 419 8.54 0.06 9.87
N LEU A 420 8.31 1.38 9.87
CA LEU A 420 9.11 2.34 9.08
C LEU A 420 10.39 2.73 9.80
N GLN A 421 10.32 2.87 11.13
CA GLN A 421 11.50 3.05 11.97
C GLN A 421 12.45 1.85 11.85
N GLU A 422 11.92 0.62 11.92
CA GLU A 422 12.73 -0.59 11.71
C GLU A 422 13.41 -0.58 10.33
N GLU A 423 12.67 -0.28 9.26
CA GLU A 423 13.22 -0.17 7.91
C GLU A 423 14.29 0.92 7.82
N LEU A 424 14.06 2.11 8.38
CA LEU A 424 15.03 3.22 8.38
C LEU A 424 16.31 2.88 9.14
N PHE A 425 16.19 2.29 10.33
CA PHE A 425 17.36 1.82 11.08
C PHE A 425 18.13 0.76 10.29
N CYS A 426 17.44 -0.16 9.61
CA CYS A 426 18.11 -1.15 8.76
C CYS A 426 18.79 -0.52 7.54
N GLN A 427 18.20 0.50 6.91
CA GLN A 427 18.82 1.21 5.77
C GLN A 427 20.03 2.04 6.22
N ILE A 428 19.97 2.69 7.39
CA ILE A 428 21.10 3.44 7.97
C ILE A 428 22.22 2.48 8.37
N GLY A 429 21.90 1.38 9.05
CA GLY A 429 22.86 0.32 9.39
C GLY A 429 23.52 -0.25 8.14
N SER A 430 22.72 -0.51 7.10
CA SER A 430 23.20 -0.94 5.78
C SER A 430 24.13 0.08 5.12
N TYR A 431 23.85 1.37 5.25
CA TYR A 431 24.74 2.41 4.73
C TYR A 431 26.10 2.39 5.43
N TYR A 432 26.13 2.28 6.76
CA TYR A 432 27.41 2.13 7.49
C TYR A 432 28.15 0.86 7.10
N LEU A 433 27.44 -0.25 7.00
CA LEU A 433 28.02 -1.55 6.69
C LEU A 433 28.59 -1.62 5.27
N PHE A 434 27.77 -1.31 4.26
CA PHE A 434 28.13 -1.52 2.86
C PHE A 434 28.86 -0.33 2.24
N ILE A 435 28.63 0.90 2.70
CA ILE A 435 29.21 2.11 2.08
C ILE A 435 30.37 2.67 2.89
N LYS A 436 30.25 2.69 4.23
CA LYS A 436 31.32 3.21 5.10
C LYS A 436 32.28 2.14 5.61
N ASN A 437 31.94 0.85 5.44
CA ASN A 437 32.69 -0.27 5.99
C ASN A 437 32.92 -0.14 7.51
N ASP A 438 31.88 0.32 8.23
CA ASP A 438 31.89 0.59 9.67
C ASP A 438 30.92 -0.37 10.37
N LEU A 439 31.40 -1.58 10.70
CA LEU A 439 30.60 -2.66 11.29
C LEU A 439 30.03 -2.25 12.66
N GLU A 440 30.77 -1.47 13.44
CA GLU A 440 30.39 -1.11 14.81
C GLU A 440 29.19 -0.18 14.80
N LYS A 441 29.24 0.90 14.02
CA LYS A 441 28.08 1.78 13.86
C LYS A 441 26.93 1.09 13.16
N ALA A 442 27.19 0.24 12.17
CA ALA A 442 26.14 -0.54 11.55
C ALA A 442 25.38 -1.36 12.60
N PHE A 443 26.11 -2.06 13.47
CA PHE A 443 25.54 -2.84 14.56
C PHE A 443 24.75 -2.00 15.55
N GLU A 444 25.20 -0.79 15.92
CA GLU A 444 24.43 0.11 16.78
C GLU A 444 23.01 0.39 16.26
N TYR A 445 22.85 0.54 14.93
CA TYR A 445 21.55 0.76 14.32
C TYR A 445 20.72 -0.52 14.20
N PHE A 446 21.32 -1.64 13.80
CA PHE A 446 20.61 -2.91 13.73
C PHE A 446 20.17 -3.40 15.10
N LYS A 447 21.00 -3.20 16.14
CA LYS A 447 20.71 -3.56 17.53
C LYS A 447 19.41 -2.92 18.04
N LYS A 448 19.12 -1.66 17.65
CA LYS A 448 17.84 -1.00 17.98
C LYS A 448 16.62 -1.77 17.48
N VAL A 449 16.74 -2.44 16.33
CA VAL A 449 15.69 -3.29 15.78
C VAL A 449 15.69 -4.65 16.48
N ILE A 450 16.86 -5.26 16.67
CA ILE A 450 17.00 -6.60 17.30
C ILE A 450 16.47 -6.60 18.74
N GLU A 451 16.76 -5.57 19.53
CA GLU A 451 16.31 -5.48 20.93
C GLU A 451 14.79 -5.33 21.05
N LYS A 452 14.16 -4.65 20.09
CA LYS A 452 12.71 -4.40 20.10
C LYS A 452 11.91 -5.51 19.42
N ASN A 453 12.44 -6.05 18.33
CA ASN A 453 11.78 -7.03 17.48
C ASN A 453 12.81 -7.91 16.77
N PRO A 454 13.41 -8.89 17.47
CA PRO A 454 14.40 -9.79 16.87
C PRO A 454 13.80 -10.71 15.80
N GLY A 455 12.47 -10.84 15.78
CA GLY A 455 11.76 -11.58 14.74
C GLY A 455 11.59 -10.82 13.43
N SER A 456 11.95 -9.52 13.38
CA SER A 456 11.57 -8.62 12.28
C SER A 456 12.05 -9.12 10.91
N ASP A 457 11.12 -9.18 9.97
CA ASP A 457 11.42 -9.49 8.56
C ASP A 457 12.27 -8.42 7.89
N ARG A 458 12.33 -7.21 8.47
CA ARG A 458 13.24 -6.13 8.03
C ARG A 458 14.70 -6.51 8.24
N LEU A 459 15.00 -7.41 9.17
CA LEU A 459 16.32 -7.97 9.39
C LEU A 459 16.55 -9.21 8.52
N LYS A 460 15.59 -10.13 8.45
CA LYS A 460 15.75 -11.41 7.72
C LYS A 460 15.73 -11.27 6.20
N THR A 461 14.94 -10.32 5.69
CA THR A 461 14.71 -10.12 4.25
C THR A 461 14.89 -8.65 3.85
N HIS A 462 15.94 -8.03 4.40
CA HIS A 462 16.21 -6.61 4.25
C HIS A 462 16.42 -6.22 2.78
N LYS A 463 15.51 -5.41 2.23
CA LYS A 463 15.65 -4.87 0.87
C LYS A 463 16.58 -3.66 0.87
N ASN A 464 17.87 -3.95 0.96
CA ASN A 464 18.93 -2.95 0.98
C ASN A 464 18.89 -2.06 -0.27
N MET A 465 18.95 -0.74 -0.10
CA MET A 465 18.89 0.20 -1.24
C MET A 465 20.15 0.20 -2.12
N PHE A 466 21.27 -0.28 -1.61
CA PHE A 466 22.58 -0.35 -2.25
C PHE A 466 22.85 -1.70 -2.94
N LEU A 467 22.03 -2.73 -2.67
CA LEU A 467 22.15 -4.07 -3.25
C LEU A 467 20.91 -4.45 -4.10
N PRO A 468 21.06 -5.19 -5.21
CA PRO A 468 19.98 -5.78 -5.98
C PRO A 468 19.54 -7.07 -5.30
N GLY A 469 18.65 -6.95 -4.32
CA GLY A 469 18.04 -8.10 -3.67
C GLY A 469 17.75 -7.84 -2.21
N CYS A 470 17.21 -8.86 -1.56
CA CYS A 470 17.09 -8.88 -0.11
C CYS A 470 18.33 -9.57 0.48
N VAL A 471 18.76 -9.11 1.64
CA VAL A 471 19.82 -9.74 2.44
C VAL A 471 19.31 -10.05 3.83
N ASN A 472 19.82 -11.11 4.44
CA ASN A 472 19.61 -11.36 5.85
C ASN A 472 20.70 -10.62 6.63
N ILE A 473 20.31 -9.64 7.43
CA ILE A 473 21.22 -8.80 8.20
C ILE A 473 21.98 -9.61 9.25
N TYR A 474 21.35 -10.62 9.86
CA TYR A 474 22.03 -11.49 10.83
C TYR A 474 23.20 -12.22 10.18
N ASP A 475 22.96 -12.75 8.98
CA ASP A 475 23.95 -13.46 8.19
C ASP A 475 25.13 -12.54 7.86
N VAL A 476 24.85 -11.36 7.30
CA VAL A 476 25.90 -10.40 6.90
C VAL A 476 26.70 -9.91 8.12
N LEU A 477 26.05 -9.58 9.24
CA LEU A 477 26.74 -9.14 10.46
C LEU A 477 27.64 -10.23 11.04
N CYS A 478 27.16 -11.47 11.08
CA CYS A 478 27.93 -12.60 11.59
C CYS A 478 29.16 -12.88 10.72
N ASP A 479 29.00 -12.87 9.39
CA ASP A 479 30.11 -13.08 8.47
C ASP A 479 31.17 -11.98 8.56
N GLU A 480 30.76 -10.72 8.60
CA GLU A 480 31.69 -9.58 8.71
C GLU A 480 32.42 -9.59 10.07
N ALA A 481 31.74 -9.94 11.16
CA ALA A 481 32.36 -10.09 12.48
C ALA A 481 33.38 -11.24 12.51
N ARG A 482 33.06 -12.39 11.90
CA ARG A 482 33.97 -13.55 11.79
C ARG A 482 35.22 -13.19 10.98
N LEU A 483 35.04 -12.55 9.83
CA LEU A 483 36.15 -12.11 8.98
C LEU A 483 37.03 -11.08 9.69
N THR A 484 36.42 -10.13 10.39
CA THR A 484 37.17 -9.12 11.16
C THR A 484 38.02 -9.79 12.25
N LEU A 485 37.47 -10.75 12.99
CA LEU A 485 38.22 -11.52 14.00
C LEU A 485 39.35 -12.37 13.39
N GLN A 486 39.15 -12.94 12.20
CA GLN A 486 40.19 -13.72 11.51
C GLN A 486 41.34 -12.84 11.00
N ASN A 487 41.04 -11.60 10.60
CA ASN A 487 42.00 -10.66 10.03
C ASN A 487 42.72 -9.81 11.09
N GLN A 488 42.27 -9.83 12.35
CA GLN A 488 42.96 -9.14 13.44
C GLN A 488 44.31 -9.83 13.73
N SER A 489 45.41 -9.17 13.35
CA SER A 489 46.74 -9.48 13.88
C SER A 489 46.77 -9.28 15.40
N GLU A 490 47.61 -10.04 16.12
CA GLU A 490 47.70 -10.19 17.60
C GLU A 490 47.89 -8.91 18.47
N GLY A 491 47.57 -7.70 18.00
CA GLY A 491 47.77 -6.44 18.73
C GLY A 491 46.58 -5.48 18.83
N SER A 492 45.44 -5.71 18.16
CA SER A 492 44.27 -4.80 18.18
C SER A 492 43.07 -5.43 18.90
N TYR A 493 43.15 -5.51 20.23
CA TYR A 493 42.13 -6.15 21.07
C TYR A 493 40.89 -5.31 21.38
N GLN A 494 40.83 -4.05 20.93
CA GLN A 494 39.86 -3.08 21.47
C GLN A 494 38.39 -3.46 21.19
N ASN A 495 38.09 -4.26 20.15
CA ASN A 495 36.71 -4.59 19.76
C ASN A 495 36.40 -6.10 19.66
N GLN A 496 37.29 -6.97 20.15
CA GLN A 496 37.09 -8.43 20.06
C GLN A 496 35.81 -8.90 20.78
N SER A 497 35.52 -8.35 21.96
CA SER A 497 34.33 -8.68 22.74
C SER A 497 33.04 -8.28 22.01
N LEU A 498 33.04 -7.15 21.31
CA LEU A 498 31.92 -6.68 20.52
C LEU A 498 31.63 -7.66 19.36
N TYR A 499 32.65 -8.08 18.61
CA TYR A 499 32.45 -9.00 17.48
C TYR A 499 32.00 -10.39 17.95
N GLN A 500 32.53 -10.88 19.08
CA GLN A 500 32.03 -12.11 19.71
C GLN A 500 30.56 -11.98 20.13
N HIS A 501 30.17 -10.81 20.67
CA HIS A 501 28.78 -10.53 21.01
C HIS A 501 27.87 -10.50 19.78
N ILE A 502 28.31 -9.88 18.68
CA ILE A 502 27.58 -9.87 17.41
C ILE A 502 27.35 -11.30 16.91
N ILE A 503 28.39 -12.14 16.89
CA ILE A 503 28.29 -13.54 16.46
C ILE A 503 27.30 -14.32 17.33
N PHE A 504 27.43 -14.18 18.66
CA PHE A 504 26.52 -14.82 19.60
C PHE A 504 25.06 -14.42 19.33
N LEU A 505 24.78 -13.12 19.28
CA LEU A 505 23.44 -12.59 19.04
C LEU A 505 22.86 -13.05 17.69
N CYS A 506 23.66 -13.04 16.63
CA CYS A 506 23.19 -13.48 15.30
C CYS A 506 22.94 -14.99 15.26
N SER A 507 23.75 -15.80 15.97
CA SER A 507 23.60 -17.25 15.99
C SER A 507 22.31 -17.73 16.64
N GLU A 508 21.74 -16.96 17.57
CA GLU A 508 20.43 -17.26 18.17
C GLU A 508 19.28 -17.14 17.17
N HIS A 509 19.45 -16.34 16.11
CA HIS A 509 18.41 -16.07 15.11
C HIS A 509 18.67 -16.70 13.74
N SER A 510 19.91 -17.15 13.48
CA SER A 510 20.32 -17.84 12.25
C SER A 510 21.35 -18.95 12.57
N PRO A 511 20.93 -20.08 13.18
CA PRO A 511 21.86 -21.10 13.70
C PRO A 511 22.58 -21.89 12.60
N ASP A 512 21.93 -22.10 11.45
CA ASP A 512 22.48 -22.85 10.31
C ASP A 512 23.70 -22.16 9.68
N PHE A 513 23.88 -20.88 9.99
CA PHE A 513 24.89 -19.99 9.45
C PHE A 513 26.30 -20.21 10.04
N LEU A 514 26.47 -20.99 11.11
CA LEU A 514 27.83 -21.31 11.58
C LEU A 514 28.56 -22.28 10.64
N GLN A 515 27.86 -22.89 9.67
CA GLN A 515 28.37 -23.96 8.84
C GLN A 515 28.91 -23.51 7.47
N HIS A 516 28.54 -22.32 6.97
CA HIS A 516 29.02 -21.84 5.67
C HIS A 516 30.28 -20.96 5.80
N THR A 517 30.95 -20.79 4.66
CA THR A 517 32.14 -19.94 4.53
C THR A 517 31.72 -18.47 4.55
N PRO A 518 32.32 -17.63 5.42
CA PRO A 518 31.97 -16.22 5.48
C PRO A 518 32.12 -15.49 4.16
N VAL A 519 31.15 -14.64 3.81
CA VAL A 519 31.18 -13.78 2.63
C VAL A 519 31.23 -12.32 3.07
N SER A 520 32.28 -11.60 2.67
CA SER A 520 32.42 -10.18 3.03
C SER A 520 31.36 -9.28 2.36
N CYS A 521 31.05 -8.16 3.00
CA CYS A 521 30.18 -7.14 2.41
C CYS A 521 30.71 -6.63 1.05
N GLN A 522 32.03 -6.50 0.93
CA GLN A 522 32.70 -6.09 -0.30
C GLN A 522 32.49 -7.11 -1.43
N GLU A 523 32.58 -8.41 -1.12
CA GLU A 523 32.33 -9.47 -2.11
C GLU A 523 30.87 -9.45 -2.59
N LEU A 524 29.91 -9.19 -1.69
CA LEU A 524 28.51 -9.01 -2.06
C LEU A 524 28.32 -7.82 -3.01
N LEU A 525 28.94 -6.67 -2.72
CA LEU A 525 28.90 -5.48 -3.58
C LEU A 525 29.54 -5.72 -4.96
N GLU A 526 30.63 -6.46 -4.99
CA GLU A 526 31.33 -6.79 -6.24
C GLU A 526 30.50 -7.70 -7.13
N LYS A 527 29.93 -8.79 -6.58
CA LYS A 527 29.00 -9.70 -7.30
C LYS A 527 27.84 -8.93 -7.93
N VAL A 528 27.40 -7.88 -7.26
CA VAL A 528 26.30 -7.00 -7.68
C VAL A 528 26.70 -6.07 -8.83
N SER A 529 27.87 -5.42 -8.74
CA SER A 529 28.32 -4.49 -9.79
C SER A 529 28.61 -5.24 -11.10
N TRP A 530 29.03 -6.51 -11.00
CA TRP A 530 29.17 -7.41 -12.15
C TRP A 530 27.83 -7.73 -12.82
N LYS A 531 26.82 -8.15 -12.05
CA LYS A 531 25.48 -8.48 -12.59
C LYS A 531 24.78 -7.28 -13.22
N SER A 532 24.94 -6.09 -12.64
CA SER A 532 24.33 -4.85 -13.15
C SER A 532 24.94 -4.44 -14.50
N ARG A 533 26.28 -4.46 -14.60
CA ARG A 533 27.01 -4.22 -15.87
C ARG A 533 26.61 -5.21 -16.98
N TYR A 534 26.34 -6.46 -16.63
CA TYR A 534 25.92 -7.48 -17.59
C TYR A 534 24.48 -7.26 -18.09
N ARG A 535 23.54 -6.91 -17.21
CA ARG A 535 22.13 -6.64 -17.57
C ARG A 535 21.94 -5.41 -18.44
N GLU A 536 22.75 -4.36 -18.23
CA GLU A 536 22.71 -3.17 -19.09
C GLU A 536 23.23 -3.48 -20.50
N LYS A 537 24.33 -4.24 -20.60
CA LYS A 537 24.88 -4.67 -21.90
C LYS A 537 23.95 -5.58 -22.70
N SER A 538 23.20 -6.46 -22.04
CA SER A 538 22.28 -7.40 -22.70
C SER A 538 20.94 -6.78 -23.09
N ARG A 539 20.57 -5.64 -22.52
CA ARG A 539 19.36 -4.89 -22.90
C ARG A 539 19.63 -3.76 -23.89
N GLY A 540 20.89 -3.34 -24.02
CA GLY A 540 21.36 -2.44 -25.06
C GLY A 540 21.76 -3.18 -26.32
N GLU A 541 20.83 -3.88 -27.00
CA GLU A 541 21.00 -4.01 -28.44
C GLU A 541 20.93 -2.60 -29.01
N PRO A 542 21.96 -2.14 -29.74
CA PRO A 542 22.02 -0.76 -30.17
C PRO A 542 20.94 -0.54 -31.22
N CYS A 543 19.85 0.15 -30.84
CA CYS A 543 19.08 0.93 -31.79
C CYS A 543 20.10 1.85 -32.50
N ARG A 544 20.46 1.48 -33.73
CA ARG A 544 21.34 2.28 -34.60
C ARG A 544 20.59 3.55 -35.02
N SER A 545 20.42 4.49 -34.10
CA SER A 545 20.26 5.90 -34.48
C SER A 545 21.65 6.44 -34.74
N ARG A 546 21.99 6.57 -36.02
CA ARG A 546 23.00 7.53 -36.46
C ARG A 546 22.54 8.89 -35.96
N ASP A 547 23.23 9.45 -34.98
CA ASP A 547 23.55 10.87 -34.94
C ASP A 547 24.69 11.14 -33.96
N SER A 548 25.42 12.18 -34.31
CA SER A 548 26.79 12.53 -33.98
C SER A 548 27.00 13.16 -32.60
N SER A 549 28.29 13.23 -32.23
CA SER A 549 28.94 13.93 -31.10
C SER A 549 28.83 13.28 -29.71
N SER A 550 29.81 12.41 -29.43
CA SER A 550 30.16 11.93 -28.10
C SER A 550 31.27 12.79 -27.49
N GLU A 551 31.01 13.45 -26.36
CA GLU A 551 32.05 13.79 -25.39
C GLU A 551 32.10 12.69 -24.34
N SER A 552 33.22 11.97 -24.30
CA SER A 552 33.50 10.86 -23.39
C SER A 552 34.19 11.40 -22.14
N CYS A 553 33.50 11.35 -21.00
CA CYS A 553 34.12 11.47 -19.68
C CYS A 553 35.00 10.24 -19.41
N ARG A 554 36.32 10.37 -19.60
CA ARG A 554 37.33 9.54 -18.95
C ARG A 554 37.95 10.34 -17.82
N THR A 555 37.63 9.99 -16.59
CA THR A 555 38.33 10.48 -15.40
C THR A 555 39.70 9.79 -15.32
N TYR A 556 40.75 10.59 -15.55
CA TYR A 556 42.13 10.26 -15.21
C TYR A 556 42.31 10.33 -13.69
N ILE A 557 42.84 9.28 -13.08
CA ILE A 557 43.39 9.31 -11.73
C ILE A 557 44.86 9.74 -11.87
N SER A 558 45.17 10.97 -11.49
CA SER A 558 46.53 11.48 -11.37
C SER A 558 47.05 11.21 -9.95
N ASN A 559 48.08 10.38 -9.83
CA ASN A 559 48.89 10.25 -8.63
C ASN A 559 50.19 11.05 -8.83
N GLU A 560 50.34 12.11 -8.05
CA GLU A 560 51.60 12.78 -7.67
C GLU A 560 51.57 12.85 -6.13
N SER A 561 52.63 12.72 -5.33
CA SER A 561 54.08 12.54 -5.52
C SER A 561 54.72 12.32 -4.13
N LYS A 562 56.00 11.87 -4.14
CA LYS A 562 57.09 11.85 -3.10
C LYS A 562 57.67 10.44 -2.97
N GLY A 563 58.79 10.10 -3.63
CA GLY A 563 60.19 10.41 -3.27
C GLY A 563 60.80 9.18 -2.56
N THR A 564 62.01 8.64 -2.76
CA THR A 564 63.29 9.15 -3.30
C THR A 564 64.31 7.96 -3.40
N TYR A 565 65.29 8.01 -4.33
CA TYR A 565 66.56 7.23 -4.45
C TYR A 565 66.47 5.70 -4.72
N HIS A 566 67.28 4.98 -5.54
CA HIS A 566 68.61 5.12 -6.17
C HIS A 566 68.63 4.25 -7.48
N SER A 567 69.16 4.73 -8.62
CA SER A 567 70.50 4.43 -9.18
C SER A 567 70.61 3.23 -10.17
N LEU A 568 70.94 3.60 -11.42
CA LEU A 568 71.82 2.94 -12.43
C LEU A 568 71.42 1.62 -13.12
N GLY A 569 71.46 1.65 -14.46
CA GLY A 569 71.60 0.44 -15.28
C GLY A 569 71.10 0.56 -16.73
N SER A 570 71.85 1.25 -17.59
CA SER A 570 71.66 1.28 -19.05
C SER A 570 72.07 -0.04 -19.70
N TYR A 571 71.32 -0.53 -20.71
CA TYR A 571 71.78 -0.83 -22.09
C TYR A 571 70.61 -1.40 -22.95
N PRO A 572 70.61 -1.20 -24.29
CA PRO A 572 69.50 -1.49 -25.20
C PRO A 572 69.76 -2.69 -26.12
N ARG A 573 68.76 -3.02 -26.97
CA ARG A 573 68.69 -4.00 -28.11
C ARG A 573 67.75 -5.18 -27.80
N GLU A 574 66.97 -5.72 -28.72
CA GLU A 574 66.88 -5.60 -30.17
C GLU A 574 65.48 -6.06 -30.60
N LYS A 575 65.01 -5.55 -31.74
CA LYS A 575 63.85 -6.11 -32.47
C LYS A 575 64.29 -7.40 -33.14
N GLU A 576 63.45 -8.43 -33.11
CA GLU A 576 63.35 -9.33 -34.27
C GLU A 576 61.94 -9.94 -34.39
N GLN A 577 61.47 -9.93 -35.63
CA GLN A 577 60.22 -10.46 -36.13
C GLN A 577 60.37 -11.95 -36.47
N THR A 578 59.26 -12.56 -36.91
CA THR A 578 59.09 -13.92 -37.46
C THR A 578 58.89 -14.99 -36.39
N GLY A 579 57.93 -15.91 -36.48
CA GLY A 579 56.92 -16.20 -37.50
C GLY A 579 56.08 -17.41 -37.04
N GLN A 580 54.99 -17.63 -37.77
CA GLN A 580 54.29 -18.92 -37.95
C GLN A 580 53.80 -19.68 -36.70
N ARG A 581 52.49 -19.60 -36.45
CA ARG A 581 51.77 -20.50 -35.54
C ARG A 581 51.02 -21.57 -36.33
N ILE A 582 51.57 -22.78 -36.30
CA ILE A 582 50.98 -24.04 -36.79
C ILE A 582 49.83 -24.44 -35.85
N ARG A 583 48.67 -24.79 -36.43
CA ARG A 583 47.52 -25.40 -35.73
C ARG A 583 47.70 -26.92 -35.73
N PHE A 584 47.63 -27.54 -34.56
CA PHE A 584 47.44 -28.98 -34.42
C PHE A 584 45.95 -29.32 -34.27
N TYR A 585 45.50 -30.25 -35.11
CA TYR A 585 44.28 -31.03 -34.95
C TYR A 585 44.55 -32.20 -34.00
N SER A 586 43.56 -32.57 -33.20
CA SER A 586 43.39 -33.95 -32.74
C SER A 586 41.90 -34.27 -32.65
N ASN A 587 41.47 -35.16 -33.54
CA ASN A 587 40.21 -35.88 -33.52
C ASN A 587 40.23 -36.97 -32.44
N SER A 588 39.07 -37.29 -31.90
CA SER A 588 38.69 -38.67 -31.61
C SER A 588 37.18 -38.83 -31.72
N GLU A 589 36.79 -39.68 -32.67
CA GLU A 589 35.48 -40.27 -32.93
C GLU A 589 35.00 -41.07 -31.69
N SER A 590 33.74 -41.40 -31.46
CA SER A 590 32.76 -42.05 -32.34
C SER A 590 31.44 -42.23 -31.55
N GLY A 591 30.29 -42.30 -32.24
CA GLY A 591 29.04 -42.75 -31.62
C GLY A 591 27.78 -42.36 -32.37
N VAL A 592 27.42 -43.18 -33.35
CA VAL A 592 26.32 -43.06 -34.32
C VAL A 592 24.94 -43.27 -33.67
N ASN A 593 23.95 -42.40 -33.96
CA ASN A 593 22.68 -42.84 -34.57
C ASN A 593 21.82 -41.68 -35.10
N ASP A 594 21.19 -42.03 -36.21
CA ASP A 594 20.57 -41.23 -37.26
C ASP A 594 19.06 -41.06 -36.97
N GLN A 595 18.46 -39.88 -37.18
CA GLN A 595 17.24 -39.74 -38.01
C GLN A 595 16.77 -38.29 -38.18
N LYS A 596 16.59 -37.97 -39.45
CA LYS A 596 16.22 -36.70 -40.07
C LYS A 596 14.72 -36.41 -39.93
N TYR A 597 14.36 -35.14 -39.75
CA TYR A 597 13.28 -34.52 -40.52
C TYR A 597 13.60 -33.04 -40.78
N ARG A 598 13.95 -32.74 -42.04
CA ARG A 598 14.02 -31.38 -42.61
C ARG A 598 13.05 -31.36 -43.77
N ARG A 599 12.08 -30.46 -43.77
CA ARG A 599 11.42 -29.98 -44.99
C ARG A 599 11.44 -28.45 -45.02
N GLN A 600 11.40 -27.97 -46.25
CA GLN A 600 12.03 -26.79 -46.79
C GLN A 600 10.97 -25.90 -47.41
N LYS A 601 11.28 -24.60 -47.56
CA LYS A 601 10.74 -23.64 -48.56
C LYS A 601 9.28 -23.18 -48.38
N SER A 602 8.87 -21.96 -48.75
CA SER A 602 9.54 -20.85 -49.45
C SER A 602 8.85 -19.52 -49.16
N TYR A 603 9.64 -18.45 -49.36
CA TYR A 603 9.25 -17.07 -49.60
C TYR A 603 8.35 -16.88 -50.82
N ASP A 604 7.43 -15.92 -50.74
CA ASP A 604 7.08 -14.87 -51.73
C ASP A 604 5.84 -14.11 -51.21
N ARG A 605 5.50 -12.86 -51.53
CA ARG A 605 6.20 -11.57 -51.76
C ARG A 605 5.06 -10.52 -51.87
N ARG A 606 5.37 -9.25 -51.56
CA ARG A 606 4.61 -7.98 -51.81
C ARG A 606 3.53 -7.65 -50.78
N VAL A 607 3.56 -6.53 -50.03
CA VAL A 607 3.80 -5.09 -50.30
C VAL A 607 2.76 -4.48 -51.24
N VAL A 608 1.79 -3.74 -50.70
CA VAL A 608 1.30 -2.42 -51.18
C VAL A 608 0.78 -1.61 -49.97
N HIS A 609 1.05 -0.31 -50.03
CA HIS A 609 0.75 0.80 -49.12
C HIS A 609 -0.70 1.33 -49.22
N GLU A 610 -0.98 2.37 -48.40
CA GLU A 610 -2.05 3.41 -48.45
C GLU A 610 -3.16 3.21 -47.40
N GLU A 611 -3.21 3.96 -46.29
CA GLU A 611 -3.45 5.41 -46.06
C GLU A 611 -4.83 5.97 -46.46
N ASN A 612 -5.54 6.43 -45.41
CA ASN A 612 -6.48 7.56 -45.34
C ASN A 612 -7.84 7.48 -46.08
N TRP A 613 -8.95 7.66 -45.35
CA TRP A 613 -9.66 8.95 -45.23
C TRP A 613 -10.93 8.85 -44.37
N ARG A 614 -11.17 9.92 -43.60
CA ARG A 614 -12.43 10.28 -42.93
C ARG A 614 -13.55 10.57 -43.95
N LYS A 615 -14.81 10.27 -43.59
CA LYS A 615 -15.97 11.22 -43.52
C LYS A 615 -17.32 10.47 -43.49
N GLY A 616 -18.03 10.63 -42.38
CA GLY A 616 -19.39 11.21 -42.29
C GLY A 616 -20.60 10.58 -43.00
N PRO A 617 -21.83 10.82 -42.48
CA PRO A 617 -22.97 9.92 -42.62
C PRO A 617 -23.96 10.31 -43.73
N ARG A 618 -24.83 9.37 -44.11
CA ARG A 618 -26.10 9.66 -44.82
C ARG A 618 -27.25 8.92 -44.17
N GLU A 619 -28.29 9.69 -43.88
CA GLU A 619 -29.63 9.23 -43.53
C GLU A 619 -30.45 8.87 -44.78
N LEU A 620 -31.55 8.16 -44.50
CA LEU A 620 -32.89 8.20 -45.12
C LEU A 620 -33.36 7.00 -45.97
N VAL A 621 -34.60 6.61 -45.61
CA VAL A 621 -35.66 5.87 -46.34
C VAL A 621 -35.44 4.35 -46.47
N GLY A 622 -36.36 3.45 -46.13
CA GLY A 622 -37.79 3.48 -45.77
C GLY A 622 -38.46 2.20 -46.30
N ASN A 623 -39.62 1.83 -45.71
CA ASN A 623 -40.58 0.77 -46.10
C ASN A 623 -40.17 -0.70 -45.85
N LYS A 624 -41.08 -1.66 -45.66
CA LYS A 624 -42.45 -1.86 -45.10
C LYS A 624 -42.73 -3.36 -45.39
N ASP A 625 -43.47 -4.04 -44.52
CA ASP A 625 -44.37 -5.21 -44.75
C ASP A 625 -44.32 -6.20 -43.56
N ASN A 626 -45.36 -6.26 -42.71
CA ASN A 626 -46.62 -7.04 -42.80
C ASN A 626 -46.39 -8.55 -42.50
N GLY A 627 -46.48 -9.05 -41.26
CA GLY A 627 -47.70 -9.50 -40.53
C GLY A 627 -47.68 -11.04 -40.34
N PRO A 628 -48.59 -11.73 -39.61
CA PRO A 628 -49.54 -11.27 -38.58
C PRO A 628 -49.68 -12.19 -37.31
N THR A 629 -50.27 -11.60 -36.27
CA THR A 629 -51.25 -12.15 -35.28
C THR A 629 -50.98 -13.40 -34.43
N ARG A 630 -51.04 -13.21 -33.10
CA ARG A 630 -52.13 -13.80 -32.27
C ARG A 630 -52.33 -13.00 -30.97
N ALA A 631 -53.58 -12.60 -30.76
CA ALA A 631 -54.07 -11.88 -29.59
C ALA A 631 -54.58 -12.85 -28.52
N VAL A 632 -54.35 -12.52 -27.25
CA VAL A 632 -55.22 -12.89 -26.13
C VAL A 632 -55.37 -11.63 -25.27
N THR A 633 -56.61 -11.19 -25.16
CA THR A 633 -57.13 -10.08 -24.36
C THR A 633 -57.26 -10.50 -22.89
N PHE A 634 -56.93 -9.60 -21.96
CA PHE A 634 -57.71 -9.44 -20.73
C PHE A 634 -57.56 -8.01 -20.21
N ASP A 635 -58.72 -7.39 -19.97
CA ASP A 635 -58.93 -6.01 -19.55
C ASP A 635 -58.56 -5.76 -18.08
N GLY A 636 -58.16 -4.52 -17.78
CA GLY A 636 -57.93 -4.02 -16.43
C GLY A 636 -57.50 -2.55 -16.46
N GLU A 637 -58.48 -1.66 -16.32
CA GLU A 637 -58.40 -0.21 -16.49
C GLU A 637 -57.61 0.56 -15.39
N PHE A 638 -57.22 1.80 -15.75
CA PHE A 638 -56.90 2.98 -14.92
C PHE A 638 -55.55 2.96 -14.15
N VAL A 639 -54.66 3.97 -14.17
CA VAL A 639 -54.72 5.43 -14.35
C VAL A 639 -53.36 5.96 -14.88
N HIS A 640 -53.37 7.01 -15.72
CA HIS A 640 -52.20 7.79 -16.15
C HIS A 640 -51.39 8.40 -14.99
N PRO A 641 -50.06 8.60 -15.16
CA PRO A 641 -49.63 9.99 -15.37
C PRO A 641 -48.57 10.15 -16.48
N SER A 642 -48.86 11.12 -17.34
CA SER A 642 -47.95 12.12 -17.93
C SER A 642 -46.45 11.80 -18.05
N SER A 643 -46.07 11.71 -19.33
CA SER A 643 -44.75 11.98 -19.93
C SER A 643 -43.80 12.88 -19.12
N ILE A 644 -42.67 12.31 -18.70
CA ILE A 644 -41.44 13.07 -18.45
C ILE A 644 -40.44 12.76 -19.56
N ASN A 645 -39.96 13.84 -20.14
CA ASN A 645 -39.16 13.97 -21.33
C ASN A 645 -37.70 13.58 -21.02
N ASN A 646 -37.20 12.48 -21.59
CA ASN A 646 -35.79 12.09 -21.48
C ASN A 646 -34.94 12.93 -22.44
N ASN A 647 -34.45 14.06 -21.94
CA ASN A 647 -33.40 14.86 -22.56
C ASN A 647 -32.35 15.21 -21.51
N TYR A 648 -31.34 14.34 -21.35
CA TYR A 648 -30.09 14.72 -20.69
C TYR A 648 -28.91 14.36 -21.62
N LYS A 649 -28.58 15.33 -22.49
CA LYS A 649 -27.25 15.48 -23.07
C LYS A 649 -26.57 16.67 -22.40
N ASN A 650 -25.33 16.46 -21.97
CA ASN A 650 -24.25 17.42 -21.78
C ASN A 650 -24.58 18.71 -21.01
N LYS A 651 -24.20 18.74 -19.71
CA LYS A 651 -23.68 19.97 -19.09
C LYS A 651 -22.53 19.67 -18.12
N ASN A 652 -21.37 20.24 -18.47
CA ASN A 652 -20.33 20.80 -17.59
C ASN A 652 -19.61 19.89 -16.58
N LEU A 653 -18.65 19.10 -17.08
CA LEU A 653 -17.48 18.65 -16.32
C LEU A 653 -16.39 19.75 -16.37
N LYS A 654 -16.46 20.69 -15.44
CA LYS A 654 -15.34 21.54 -15.02
C LYS A 654 -15.51 21.81 -13.54
N ASN A 655 -15.03 20.88 -12.72
CA ASN A 655 -14.62 21.02 -11.31
C ASN A 655 -14.67 19.65 -10.60
N CYS A 656 -13.78 18.73 -10.96
CA CYS A 656 -13.55 17.50 -10.21
C CYS A 656 -12.06 17.17 -10.33
N GLU A 657 -11.25 17.59 -9.36
CA GLU A 657 -9.85 17.15 -9.28
C GLU A 657 -9.53 16.78 -7.83
N GLN A 658 -8.80 15.68 -7.69
CA GLN A 658 -8.08 15.18 -6.50
C GLN A 658 -8.81 14.16 -5.64
N ASN A 659 -8.71 12.86 -5.97
CA ASN A 659 -9.04 11.79 -5.03
C ASN A 659 -8.20 10.51 -5.26
N TRP A 660 -8.24 9.63 -4.25
CA TRP A 660 -7.89 8.19 -4.22
C TRP A 660 -6.60 7.73 -3.52
N ARG A 661 -6.77 7.03 -2.39
CA ARG A 661 -5.71 6.48 -1.52
C ARG A 661 -5.97 5.04 -1.06
N THR A 662 -4.89 4.40 -0.58
CA THR A 662 -4.81 3.01 -0.14
C THR A 662 -4.39 2.91 1.32
N GLY A 663 -5.35 2.76 2.24
CA GLY A 663 -5.03 2.51 3.65
C GLY A 663 -4.15 3.55 4.35
N PRO A 664 -3.90 3.36 5.66
CA PRO A 664 -3.32 4.41 6.49
C PRO A 664 -1.83 4.50 6.17
N ARG A 665 -1.40 5.64 5.62
CA ARG A 665 0.01 6.05 5.61
C ARG A 665 0.20 7.56 5.49
N ASP A 666 1.10 8.01 6.36
CA ASP A 666 2.10 9.07 6.25
C ASP A 666 1.62 10.52 6.25
N PHE A 667 1.85 11.24 7.35
CA PHE A 667 2.21 12.67 7.38
C PHE A 667 2.96 13.07 8.67
N GLY A 668 3.52 14.29 8.68
CA GLY A 668 4.01 15.01 9.86
C GLY A 668 4.17 16.52 9.59
N GLN A 669 4.04 17.36 10.63
CA GLN A 669 4.73 18.66 10.82
C GLN A 669 4.82 18.97 12.33
N SER A 670 5.97 19.51 12.77
CA SER A 670 6.34 19.72 14.18
C SER A 670 6.27 21.18 14.61
N VAL A 671 5.95 21.41 15.89
CA VAL A 671 6.46 22.53 16.69
C VAL A 671 6.97 21.93 18.01
N ALA A 672 8.25 22.16 18.30
CA ALA A 672 8.96 21.57 19.43
C ALA A 672 8.67 22.31 20.75
N GLN A 673 8.46 21.58 21.83
CA GLN A 673 8.76 22.05 23.19
C GLN A 673 9.14 20.89 24.11
N ASN A 674 10.24 21.09 24.84
CA ASN A 674 10.88 20.17 25.79
C ASN A 674 10.01 19.90 27.02
N CYS A 675 9.99 18.65 27.49
CA CYS A 675 9.93 18.29 28.91
C CYS A 675 10.33 16.82 29.10
N GLY A 676 11.35 16.56 29.90
CA GLY A 676 11.78 15.21 30.26
C GLY A 676 11.03 14.66 31.47
N ARG A 677 10.98 13.32 31.59
CA ARG A 677 11.14 12.59 32.87
C ARG A 677 11.10 11.07 32.72
N ASN A 678 12.03 10.46 33.47
CA ASN A 678 12.06 9.18 34.17
C ASN A 678 11.07 8.05 33.82
N THR A 679 11.63 6.90 33.46
CA THR A 679 10.98 5.60 33.41
C THR A 679 11.40 4.73 34.60
N ASN A 680 10.43 4.21 35.36
CA ASN A 680 10.61 3.04 36.23
C ASN A 680 10.03 1.80 35.54
N SER A 681 10.79 0.72 35.58
CA SER A 681 10.57 -0.58 34.95
C SER A 681 9.50 -1.42 35.64
N VAL A 682 8.70 -2.15 34.86
CA VAL A 682 7.93 -3.31 35.32
C VAL A 682 8.14 -4.46 34.34
N ASP A 683 8.77 -5.53 34.84
CA ASP A 683 9.00 -6.80 34.15
C ASP A 683 7.69 -7.54 33.86
N ARG A 684 7.58 -8.15 32.67
CA ARG A 684 6.63 -9.26 32.43
C ARG A 684 7.27 -10.39 31.65
N TYR A 685 7.22 -11.56 32.27
CA TYR A 685 7.57 -12.88 31.75
C TYR A 685 6.61 -13.33 30.64
N PHE A 686 7.15 -13.93 29.57
CA PHE A 686 6.41 -14.80 28.64
C PHE A 686 7.07 -16.19 28.57
N PRO A 687 6.30 -17.29 28.53
CA PRO A 687 6.85 -18.64 28.46
C PRO A 687 7.22 -19.03 27.02
N LYS A 688 8.36 -19.71 26.88
CA LYS A 688 8.89 -20.27 25.63
C LYS A 688 8.02 -21.47 25.17
N GLY A 689 7.46 -21.36 23.97
CA GLY A 689 6.82 -22.47 23.25
C GLY A 689 7.74 -23.01 22.14
N ASN A 690 7.84 -24.34 22.04
CA ASN A 690 8.72 -25.07 21.14
C ASN A 690 8.36 -24.83 19.66
N ILE A 691 9.39 -24.52 18.86
CA ILE A 691 9.33 -24.40 17.40
C ILE A 691 9.58 -25.78 16.80
N LEU A 692 8.58 -26.34 16.13
CA LEU A 692 8.69 -27.50 15.25
C LEU A 692 8.78 -27.03 13.79
N ASP A 693 9.51 -27.81 12.99
CA ASP A 693 9.95 -27.54 11.62
C ASP A 693 8.77 -27.52 10.61
N TRP A 694 8.44 -26.34 10.08
CA TRP A 694 7.30 -26.08 9.18
C TRP A 694 7.63 -26.18 7.68
N SER A 695 8.89 -26.35 7.29
CA SER A 695 9.32 -26.06 5.92
C SER A 695 8.84 -27.07 4.86
N ARG A 696 8.72 -28.36 5.20
CA ARG A 696 8.33 -29.43 4.25
C ARG A 696 6.82 -29.69 4.17
N GLU A 697 6.09 -29.59 5.28
CA GLU A 697 4.63 -29.75 5.27
C GLU A 697 3.93 -28.59 4.54
N SER A 698 4.50 -27.39 4.62
CA SER A 698 3.98 -26.21 3.93
C SER A 698 3.98 -26.37 2.41
N ALA A 699 5.06 -26.92 1.82
CA ALA A 699 5.16 -27.09 0.36
C ALA A 699 4.16 -28.14 -0.19
N HIS A 700 3.95 -29.24 0.53
CA HIS A 700 3.00 -30.28 0.11
C HIS A 700 1.54 -29.83 0.29
N THR A 701 1.27 -29.09 1.35
CA THR A 701 -0.04 -28.47 1.62
C THR A 701 -0.34 -27.38 0.59
N LEU A 702 0.63 -26.52 0.25
CA LEU A 702 0.53 -25.51 -0.81
C LEU A 702 0.26 -26.13 -2.18
N THR A 703 0.87 -27.28 -2.51
CA THR A 703 0.63 -27.97 -3.78
C THR A 703 -0.80 -28.53 -3.86
N LYS A 704 -1.30 -29.17 -2.79
CA LYS A 704 -2.68 -29.67 -2.73
C LYS A 704 -3.72 -28.55 -2.79
N ILE A 705 -3.44 -27.46 -2.09
CA ILE A 705 -4.26 -26.24 -2.08
C ILE A 705 -4.30 -25.59 -3.48
N MET A 706 -3.16 -25.49 -4.17
CA MET A 706 -3.11 -24.89 -5.50
C MET A 706 -3.77 -25.76 -6.58
N ILE A 707 -3.77 -27.08 -6.44
CA ILE A 707 -4.55 -27.97 -7.31
C ILE A 707 -6.06 -27.75 -7.11
N SER A 708 -6.50 -27.43 -5.89
CA SER A 708 -7.92 -27.12 -5.60
C SER A 708 -8.39 -25.74 -6.07
N LEU A 709 -7.46 -24.84 -6.40
CA LEU A 709 -7.74 -23.51 -6.96
C LEU A 709 -7.92 -23.51 -8.49
N LEU A 710 -7.67 -24.63 -9.17
CA LEU A 710 -7.97 -24.74 -10.59
C LEU A 710 -9.49 -24.85 -10.77
N PRO A 711 -10.14 -23.95 -11.52
CA PRO A 711 -11.56 -24.11 -11.81
C PRO A 711 -11.75 -25.43 -12.55
N SER A 712 -12.73 -26.22 -12.10
CA SER A 712 -13.16 -27.43 -12.80
C SER A 712 -13.45 -27.08 -14.26
N PRO A 713 -12.95 -27.83 -15.25
CA PRO A 713 -13.23 -27.56 -16.66
C PRO A 713 -14.76 -27.54 -16.87
N PRO A 714 -15.28 -26.66 -17.74
CA PRO A 714 -16.71 -26.58 -18.00
C PRO A 714 -17.23 -27.96 -18.41
N GLN A 715 -18.13 -28.51 -17.60
CA GLN A 715 -18.82 -29.74 -17.94
C GLN A 715 -19.72 -29.45 -19.14
N ASN A 716 -19.30 -29.89 -20.33
CA ASN A 716 -20.19 -30.01 -21.47
C ASN A 716 -21.25 -31.05 -21.09
N ASN A 717 -22.43 -30.59 -20.71
CA ASN A 717 -23.60 -31.47 -20.61
C ASN A 717 -24.05 -31.87 -22.02
N PRO A 718 -24.32 -33.16 -22.28
CA PRO A 718 -24.86 -33.65 -23.54
C PRO A 718 -26.29 -33.19 -23.79
#